data_AF-A0A365MQS7-F1
#
_entry.id   AF-A0A365MQS7-F1
#
_cell.length_a   1.000
_cell.length_b   1.000
_cell.length_c   1.000
_cell.angle_alpha   90.00
_cell.angle_beta   90.00
_cell.angle_gamma   90.00
#
_symmetry.space_group_name_H-M   'P 1'
#
loop_
_entity.id
_entity.type
_entity.pdbx_description
1 polymer ?
#
loop_
_entity_poly.entity_id
_entity_poly.type
_entity_poly.pdbx_seq_one_letter_code
_entity_poly.pdbx_strand_id
1 'polypeptide(L)'
;MEQLAQQYIDATNVTPRWLPGGDAFWYKQNISPSKYQFLFVDVRGKSRELAFDHKQLAEALREKTNEEVDQYSLSFNWFEPVPDESCIRFRFGNRKWQFGPNNLLQEWEGQFTTEPDHLLQKEVISAHSDTQVTVDFVNRTGKTLRVYWIDWKAKAVPYMSIKNGETKRQITYVGHVWRLVDVSNEKYRAVYSAPDEGNHVAVIEHLSDSILEASPPSDDEDSETDEEPTEPENGPCLYIKEFNVWFKSENDEAFQLSENGNEKSPYDKRHLYISPDKQHAVAWQYTSGQDHKISLVESSPEDQIEPKLHTKSYLKPGDRVRIDRPRLFDLKSHSEVATDDSLFKNPYQVSNLEWNRNTQEYLFYVNERGHQHTRVIGIKVGGSVRTLVEEESRTFVDYTKSYFKLLRDSDELIWASERDGYNHLYLIDLVTGSVKNQITEGSWMVNFVEFVDKDCRRIWMRGYGLKDSEDPYHAHLVSVNFDGSDFKTLTDGDGTHSWSLSPDKRYLIDTWSRVDCPPTTVLRDSESGQEIMTLEKVESKELEDKGWSSPERFASPGRDGKTLVYGIIIRPVDFDSTKKYPVFDEIYAGPHNFRVPKAFSTLSDRRRWADEGYIVVIIDGMGTNWRNKGFHEICYKNLDDSGLPDHIAWLKAAASSRPWMDLSRVGIMGVSAGGQNAVAGMLHHSDFFKAGIADSGCHDNRMDKLWWNELWMGYPVDEAYEKASNITHAKKLKGPLMLIVGDLDDNVDPSSTFQMANALNKAGKNYEFLFIPGGGHGCGGGKYGLARQRDFFKRHLQQKSEYRVDMNRYSPLPSLISSLPLCLVFFFSLLLYRFFLSSSSHRRLKMKISYLSVGLLALFSPLAAAWSKEDREIFRIRDEISKYETDPAANFYDILGVPPSASLDDITKAYRKQTRNLHPDKVRQAMRSKAAKDKKAGTKTKPPTNAEIKAAVKKAGEAQARLSLIANILRGPERDRYDHFLSNGFPLWKGTDYYYNRYRPGLGTVLVGLFLVVGGGFHYLTLYMSWKRQKEFVERYIKFARDTAWGGGLNIPGVDAAPAPAPAASPVPASDEEEAPPLPQNRRERRMQEKAAKRDGARPAKKTRRAAQVSSGTATPTPAAGPTGARKRVVAENGKILVVDSLGDVYLEGEDEEGEVHEFLLDPNELAKPTIKDTAVFRAPIFLFNVTAGRFLSKKPTDLEIEIPAEDDDSDVPQPTPSTDSAGEDFELLDKSTDSLTKAKASGASQGKANKRKGKKR
;
A
#
# COMPACT_ATOMS: atom_id res chain seq x y z
N MET A 1 6.56 16.46 10.59
CA MET A 1 6.39 15.61 11.79
C MET A 1 6.93 14.23 11.56
N GLU A 2 6.40 13.43 10.62
CA GLU A 2 6.91 12.07 10.36
C GLU A 2 8.42 12.04 10.08
N GLN A 3 8.93 12.94 9.23
CA GLN A 3 10.38 13.08 9.00
C GLN A 3 11.18 13.38 10.27
N LEU A 4 10.63 14.16 11.20
CA LEU A 4 11.30 14.47 12.46
C LEU A 4 11.26 13.28 13.43
N ALA A 5 10.13 12.56 13.48
CA ALA A 5 10.03 11.32 14.25
C ALA A 5 11.00 10.25 13.70
N GLN A 6 11.14 10.15 12.38
CA GLN A 6 12.14 9.29 11.74
C GLN A 6 13.56 9.74 12.10
N GLN A 7 13.85 11.03 11.99
CA GLN A 7 15.13 11.61 12.41
C GLN A 7 15.46 11.29 13.86
N TYR A 8 14.48 11.22 14.78
CA TYR A 8 14.73 10.84 16.17
C TYR A 8 15.13 9.37 16.31
N ILE A 9 14.51 8.49 15.51
CA ILE A 9 14.87 7.08 15.44
C ILE A 9 16.30 6.94 14.89
N ASP A 10 16.59 7.60 13.76
CA ASP A 10 17.88 7.50 13.09
C ASP A 10 19.01 8.12 13.93
N ALA A 11 18.74 9.23 14.63
CA ALA A 11 19.72 9.91 15.48
C ALA A 11 20.06 9.16 16.77
N THR A 12 19.21 8.21 17.18
CA THR A 12 19.39 7.40 18.38
C THR A 12 19.87 5.99 18.05
N ASN A 13 19.75 5.55 16.80
CA ASN A 13 20.30 4.27 16.37
C ASN A 13 21.84 4.32 16.36
N VAL A 14 22.48 3.51 17.22
CA VAL A 14 23.94 3.45 17.33
C VAL A 14 24.45 2.15 16.74
N THR A 15 25.20 2.26 15.65
CA THR A 15 25.96 1.14 15.07
C THR A 15 27.45 1.30 15.42
N PRO A 16 27.97 0.61 16.45
CA PRO A 16 29.33 0.80 16.91
C PRO A 16 30.37 0.17 15.98
N ARG A 17 31.51 0.86 15.82
CA ARG A 17 32.72 0.36 15.16
C ARG A 17 33.82 0.24 16.22
N TRP A 18 33.93 -0.94 16.81
CA TRP A 18 34.86 -1.23 17.90
C TRP A 18 36.31 -1.22 17.44
N LEU A 19 37.17 -0.62 18.25
CA LEU A 19 38.62 -0.64 18.03
C LEU A 19 39.26 -1.93 18.53
N PRO A 20 40.46 -2.27 18.04
CA PRO A 20 41.26 -3.35 18.61
C PRO A 20 41.39 -3.19 20.13
N GLY A 21 41.07 -4.26 20.87
CA GLY A 21 41.05 -4.26 22.33
C GLY A 21 39.68 -4.00 22.98
N GLY A 22 38.68 -3.55 22.21
CA GLY A 22 37.28 -3.53 22.65
C GLY A 22 36.91 -2.48 23.71
N ASP A 23 37.81 -1.57 24.07
CA ASP A 23 37.57 -0.53 25.11
C ASP A 23 37.23 0.86 24.55
N ALA A 24 37.19 0.99 23.24
CA ALA A 24 36.77 2.19 22.56
C ALA A 24 36.08 1.82 21.24
N PHE A 25 35.19 2.68 20.79
CA PHE A 25 34.54 2.55 19.49
C PHE A 25 34.18 3.92 18.96
N TRP A 26 33.88 4.00 17.66
CA TRP A 26 33.24 5.16 17.09
C TRP A 26 31.94 4.77 16.40
N TYR A 27 31.06 5.74 16.18
CA TYR A 27 29.85 5.53 15.39
C TYR A 27 29.48 6.81 14.64
N LYS A 28 28.73 6.64 13.55
CA LYS A 28 28.13 7.72 12.79
C LYS A 28 26.75 8.03 13.40
N GLN A 29 26.54 9.26 13.82
CA GLN A 29 25.24 9.76 14.25
C GLN A 29 24.58 10.53 13.11
N ASN A 30 23.38 10.10 12.73
CA ASN A 30 22.56 10.83 11.77
C ASN A 30 21.87 12.02 12.45
N ILE A 31 22.20 13.23 12.02
CA ILE A 31 21.53 14.46 12.48
C ILE A 31 20.28 14.70 11.63
N SER A 32 20.35 14.46 10.31
CA SER A 32 19.22 14.60 9.36
C SER A 32 19.51 13.78 8.09
N PRO A 33 18.58 13.63 7.13
CA PRO A 33 18.74 12.77 5.94
C PRO A 33 19.98 12.99 5.05
N SER A 34 20.73 14.07 5.27
CA SER A 34 22.01 14.35 4.60
C SER A 34 23.06 14.96 5.52
N LYS A 35 22.84 14.93 6.84
CA LYS A 35 23.76 15.50 7.83
C LYS A 35 24.07 14.48 8.92
N TYR A 36 25.34 14.30 9.22
CA TYR A 36 25.82 13.39 10.22
C TYR A 36 27.10 13.91 10.86
N GLN A 37 27.47 13.29 11.97
CA GLN A 37 28.74 13.50 12.63
C GLN A 37 29.28 12.17 13.11
N PHE A 38 30.60 12.07 13.26
CA PHE A 38 31.28 10.93 13.82
C PHE A 38 31.59 11.18 15.29
N LEU A 39 31.16 10.26 16.13
CA LEU A 39 31.40 10.29 17.56
C LEU A 39 32.37 9.18 17.94
N PHE A 40 33.31 9.51 18.83
CA PHE A 40 34.22 8.57 19.45
C PHE A 40 33.81 8.38 20.90
N VAL A 41 33.88 7.13 21.36
CA VAL A 41 33.53 6.71 22.71
C VAL A 41 34.72 5.99 23.31
N ASP A 42 35.27 6.56 24.38
CA ASP A 42 36.20 5.88 25.28
C ASP A 42 35.40 5.31 26.44
N VAL A 43 35.30 3.98 26.48
CA VAL A 43 34.50 3.27 27.48
C VAL A 43 35.15 3.37 28.86
N ARG A 44 36.48 3.34 28.94
CA ARG A 44 37.23 3.42 30.20
C ARG A 44 37.23 4.84 30.76
N GLY A 45 37.46 5.82 29.90
CA GLY A 45 37.39 7.24 30.24
C GLY A 45 35.98 7.73 30.52
N LYS A 46 34.97 6.93 30.16
CA LYS A 46 33.55 7.29 30.20
C LYS A 46 33.26 8.62 29.48
N SER A 47 33.89 8.81 28.33
CA SER A 47 33.69 9.98 27.48
C SER A 47 33.05 9.61 26.15
N ARG A 48 32.25 10.55 25.64
CA ARG A 48 31.68 10.55 24.29
C ARG A 48 31.90 11.93 23.72
N GLU A 49 32.61 12.01 22.62
CA GLU A 49 32.99 13.28 21.98
C GLU A 49 33.01 13.15 20.46
N LEU A 50 33.19 14.27 19.74
CA LEU A 50 33.42 14.21 18.30
C LEU A 50 34.71 13.44 18.04
N ALA A 51 34.69 12.50 17.09
CA ALA A 51 35.87 11.71 16.75
C ALA A 51 37.03 12.56 16.23
N PHE A 52 36.71 13.73 15.67
CA PHE A 52 37.64 14.75 15.17
C PHE A 52 36.89 16.07 14.94
N ASP A 53 37.61 17.18 14.76
CA ASP A 53 37.01 18.48 14.44
C ASP A 53 36.52 18.49 12.97
N HIS A 54 35.22 18.29 12.79
CA HIS A 54 34.57 18.20 11.48
C HIS A 54 34.68 19.51 10.68
N LYS A 55 34.65 20.66 11.38
CA LYS A 55 34.73 21.97 10.74
C LYS A 55 36.11 22.17 10.14
N GLN A 56 37.15 21.91 10.94
CA GLN A 56 38.53 22.08 10.50
C GLN A 56 38.91 21.07 9.42
N LEU A 57 38.43 19.83 9.51
CA LEU A 57 38.63 18.86 8.44
C LEU A 57 37.95 19.29 7.13
N ALA A 58 36.71 19.77 7.19
CA ALA A 58 36.01 20.28 6.01
C ALA A 58 36.76 21.48 5.39
N GLU A 59 37.23 22.43 6.21
CA GLU A 59 38.06 23.56 5.77
C GLU A 59 39.35 23.08 5.09
N ALA A 60 40.08 22.16 5.70
CA ALA A 60 41.32 21.63 5.15
C ALA A 60 41.09 20.83 3.84
N LEU A 61 40.01 20.07 3.74
CA LEU A 61 39.63 19.37 2.52
C LEU A 61 39.26 20.37 1.40
N ARG A 62 38.47 21.41 1.71
CA ARG A 62 38.15 22.48 0.74
C ARG A 62 39.42 23.12 0.19
N GLU A 63 40.38 23.47 1.05
CA GLU A 63 41.66 24.07 0.64
C GLU A 63 42.52 23.14 -0.22
N LYS A 64 42.57 21.84 0.09
CA LYS A 64 43.43 20.87 -0.60
C LYS A 64 42.84 20.29 -1.89
N THR A 65 41.52 20.15 -1.96
CA THR A 65 40.81 19.50 -3.07
C THR A 65 40.10 20.48 -3.99
N ASN A 66 39.87 21.71 -3.54
CA ASN A 66 39.07 22.73 -4.24
C ASN A 66 37.62 22.29 -4.51
N GLU A 67 37.11 21.34 -3.73
CA GLU A 67 35.71 20.89 -3.72
C GLU A 67 34.96 21.55 -2.55
N GLU A 68 33.67 21.82 -2.72
CA GLU A 68 32.78 22.25 -1.62
C GLU A 68 32.53 21.07 -0.67
N VAL A 69 32.95 21.20 0.59
CA VAL A 69 32.77 20.17 1.64
C VAL A 69 32.01 20.78 2.82
N ASP A 70 30.87 20.19 3.19
CA ASP A 70 30.09 20.56 4.37
C ASP A 70 30.54 19.76 5.60
N GLN A 71 30.67 20.41 6.75
CA GLN A 71 31.17 19.79 7.99
C GLN A 71 30.26 18.67 8.52
N TYR A 72 28.98 18.67 8.18
CA TYR A 72 28.05 17.61 8.55
C TYR A 72 27.75 16.66 7.40
N SER A 73 28.43 16.77 6.26
CA SER A 73 28.24 15.90 5.10
C SER A 73 29.59 15.60 4.45
N LEU A 74 30.57 15.21 5.25
CA LEU A 74 31.88 14.77 4.77
C LEU A 74 31.70 13.57 3.85
N SER A 75 32.20 13.57 2.61
CA SER A 75 31.91 12.51 1.62
C SER A 75 32.62 11.16 1.88
N PHE A 76 32.70 10.70 3.12
CA PHE A 76 33.14 9.38 3.54
C PHE A 76 32.31 8.89 4.73
N ASN A 77 32.03 7.59 4.79
CA ASN A 77 31.23 6.97 5.86
C ASN A 77 32.07 6.16 6.85
N TRP A 78 33.40 6.09 6.64
CA TRP A 78 34.32 5.33 7.46
C TRP A 78 35.68 6.04 7.59
N PHE A 79 36.32 5.87 8.75
CA PHE A 79 37.70 6.26 9.00
C PHE A 79 38.38 5.25 9.94
N GLU A 80 39.70 5.14 9.84
CA GLU A 80 40.57 4.45 10.78
C GLU A 80 41.10 5.46 11.80
N PRO A 81 40.64 5.40 13.06
CA PRO A 81 41.33 6.13 14.11
C PRO A 81 42.68 5.47 14.40
N VAL A 82 43.70 6.31 14.59
CA VAL A 82 45.04 5.91 15.00
C VAL A 82 45.35 6.63 16.32
N PRO A 83 44.88 6.10 17.45
CA PRO A 83 44.96 6.78 18.75
C PRO A 83 46.40 7.12 19.15
N ASP A 84 47.36 6.23 18.87
CA ASP A 84 48.78 6.43 19.20
C ASP A 84 49.41 7.64 18.48
N GLU A 85 48.86 8.01 17.32
CA GLU A 85 49.29 9.17 16.53
C GLU A 85 48.36 10.38 16.71
N SER A 86 47.31 10.27 17.54
CA SER A 86 46.24 11.27 17.69
C SER A 86 45.68 11.76 16.36
N CYS A 87 45.44 10.83 15.42
CA CYS A 87 44.98 11.16 14.07
C CYS A 87 43.91 10.19 13.58
N ILE A 88 43.25 10.57 12.49
CA ILE A 88 42.38 9.70 11.72
C ILE A 88 42.93 9.53 10.30
N ARG A 89 42.69 8.36 9.71
CA ARG A 89 43.00 8.05 8.32
C ARG A 89 41.73 7.68 7.59
N PHE A 90 41.52 8.21 6.39
CA PHE A 90 40.30 7.97 5.63
C PHE A 90 40.53 8.15 4.13
N ARG A 91 39.56 7.72 3.33
CA ARG A 91 39.55 7.98 1.89
C ARG A 91 38.63 9.17 1.58
N PHE A 92 39.10 10.05 0.72
CA PHE A 92 38.27 11.11 0.15
C PHE A 92 38.66 11.29 -1.32
N GLY A 93 37.69 11.10 -2.21
CA GLY A 93 37.94 10.93 -3.64
C GLY A 93 38.79 9.68 -3.92
N ASN A 94 39.78 9.80 -4.82
CA ASN A 94 40.73 8.73 -5.13
C ASN A 94 41.99 8.75 -4.26
N ARG A 95 42.02 9.54 -3.16
CA ARG A 95 43.20 9.73 -2.32
C ARG A 95 42.96 9.26 -0.89
N LYS A 96 44.04 8.90 -0.23
CA LYS A 96 44.07 8.56 1.20
C LYS A 96 44.63 9.75 1.97
N TRP A 97 43.96 10.09 3.06
CA TRP A 97 44.28 11.25 3.86
C TRP A 97 44.52 10.84 5.30
N GLN A 98 45.44 11.54 5.94
CA GLN A 98 45.65 11.53 7.38
C GLN A 98 45.35 12.93 7.91
N PHE A 99 44.50 13.01 8.92
CA PHE A 99 44.17 14.24 9.64
C PHE A 99 44.59 14.07 11.10
N GLY A 100 45.69 14.73 11.48
CA GLY A 100 46.43 14.46 12.73
C GLY A 100 46.85 15.71 13.49
N PRO A 101 47.65 15.57 14.57
CA PRO A 101 47.70 16.56 15.63
C PRO A 101 48.11 17.93 15.10
N ASN A 102 47.38 18.96 15.55
CA ASN A 102 47.37 20.36 15.05
C ASN A 102 46.47 20.64 13.83
N ASN A 103 45.49 19.79 13.54
CA ASN A 103 44.52 19.99 12.45
C ASN A 103 45.18 20.04 11.07
N LEU A 104 46.24 19.26 10.89
CA LEU A 104 46.98 19.17 9.64
C LEU A 104 46.43 18.01 8.80
N LEU A 105 45.98 18.33 7.58
CA LEU A 105 45.56 17.37 6.57
C LEU A 105 46.71 17.07 5.60
N GLN A 106 47.11 15.81 5.49
CA GLN A 106 48.18 15.34 4.62
C GLN A 106 47.74 14.11 3.83
N GLU A 107 48.24 13.96 2.60
CA GLU A 107 48.07 12.72 1.85
C GLU A 107 48.92 11.61 2.49
N TRP A 108 48.36 10.42 2.59
CA TRP A 108 48.96 9.30 3.30
C TRP A 108 49.04 8.06 2.41
N GLU A 109 50.24 7.57 2.15
CA GLU A 109 50.50 6.48 1.19
C GLU A 109 50.47 5.07 1.82
N GLY A 110 50.03 4.94 3.08
CA GLY A 110 50.01 3.65 3.77
C GLY A 110 48.81 2.76 3.40
N GLN A 111 48.75 1.58 4.03
CA GLN A 111 47.60 0.67 3.96
C GLN A 111 46.80 0.77 5.25
N PHE A 112 45.49 0.94 5.13
CA PHE A 112 44.60 0.91 6.28
C PHE A 112 44.67 -0.47 6.93
N THR A 113 44.73 -0.50 8.25
CA THR A 113 44.77 -1.74 9.04
C THR A 113 43.36 -2.25 9.40
N THR A 114 42.40 -1.33 9.44
CA THR A 114 41.02 -1.55 9.89
C THR A 114 39.99 -1.13 8.84
N GLU A 115 40.41 -0.78 7.62
CA GLU A 115 39.47 -0.51 6.52
C GLU A 115 38.55 -1.73 6.40
N PRO A 116 37.23 -1.55 6.60
CA PRO A 116 36.30 -2.64 6.44
C PRO A 116 36.42 -3.04 4.99
N ASP A 117 36.98 -4.22 4.77
CA ASP A 117 37.01 -4.83 3.46
C ASP A 117 35.57 -5.15 3.10
N HIS A 118 34.88 -4.16 2.51
CA HIS A 118 33.55 -4.38 1.97
C HIS A 118 33.65 -5.35 0.80
N LEU A 119 34.84 -5.50 0.22
CA LEU A 119 35.17 -6.65 -0.61
C LEU A 119 35.38 -7.87 0.28
N LEU A 120 34.35 -8.69 0.40
CA LEU A 120 34.43 -9.88 1.21
C LEU A 120 35.38 -10.92 0.59
N GLN A 121 36.26 -11.48 1.42
CA GLN A 121 37.12 -12.63 1.07
C GLN A 121 36.32 -13.94 0.92
N LYS A 122 35.05 -13.94 1.34
CA LYS A 122 34.08 -15.03 1.20
C LYS A 122 32.70 -14.43 0.92
N GLU A 123 31.94 -15.06 0.03
CA GLU A 123 30.56 -14.67 -0.21
C GLU A 123 29.67 -15.04 0.99
N VAL A 124 28.82 -14.11 1.42
CA VAL A 124 27.85 -14.29 2.52
C VAL A 124 26.48 -13.83 2.05
N ILE A 125 25.43 -14.26 2.74
CA ILE A 125 24.06 -13.88 2.42
C ILE A 125 23.79 -12.41 2.74
N SER A 126 22.86 -11.79 2.02
CA SER A 126 22.37 -10.46 2.37
C SER A 126 21.67 -10.47 3.73
N ALA A 127 21.95 -9.46 4.55
CA ALA A 127 21.18 -9.20 5.77
C ALA A 127 19.78 -8.69 5.43
N HIS A 128 18.79 -9.03 6.27
CA HIS A 128 17.47 -8.40 6.21
C HIS A 128 17.58 -7.00 6.81
N SER A 129 17.40 -5.98 5.96
CA SER A 129 17.39 -4.58 6.37
C SER A 129 16.32 -3.81 5.59
N ASP A 130 15.61 -2.93 6.28
CA ASP A 130 14.68 -1.95 5.71
C ASP A 130 15.35 -0.59 5.45
N THR A 131 16.63 -0.46 5.83
CA THR A 131 17.42 0.75 5.66
C THR A 131 18.01 0.83 4.25
N GLN A 132 17.44 1.72 3.43
CA GLN A 132 17.87 1.93 2.04
C GLN A 132 19.23 2.64 1.95
N VAL A 133 20.09 2.18 1.05
CA VAL A 133 21.44 2.69 0.79
C VAL A 133 21.69 2.77 -0.72
N THR A 134 22.55 3.67 -1.17
CA THR A 134 22.97 3.74 -2.58
C THR A 134 24.43 3.29 -2.71
N VAL A 135 24.74 2.48 -3.72
CA VAL A 135 26.09 2.02 -4.05
C VAL A 135 26.42 2.35 -5.50
N ASP A 136 27.50 3.08 -5.74
CA ASP A 136 28.10 3.32 -7.04
C ASP A 136 29.21 2.29 -7.29
N PHE A 137 28.93 1.28 -8.10
CA PHE A 137 29.92 0.29 -8.51
C PHE A 137 30.80 0.86 -9.62
N VAL A 138 32.10 1.02 -9.34
CA VAL A 138 33.10 1.54 -10.27
C VAL A 138 33.99 0.39 -10.70
N ASN A 139 33.93 0.00 -11.96
CA ASN A 139 34.75 -1.09 -12.48
C ASN A 139 36.08 -0.56 -13.04
N ARG A 140 37.20 -1.00 -12.47
CA ARG A 140 38.58 -0.69 -12.93
C ARG A 140 39.42 -1.94 -13.17
N THR A 141 38.77 -3.09 -13.32
CA THR A 141 39.45 -4.39 -13.42
C THR A 141 40.13 -4.64 -14.77
N GLY A 142 39.94 -3.76 -15.76
CA GLY A 142 40.32 -4.01 -17.15
C GLY A 142 39.33 -4.90 -17.91
N LYS A 143 38.25 -5.38 -17.25
CA LYS A 143 37.31 -6.38 -17.79
C LYS A 143 35.86 -5.93 -17.67
N THR A 144 34.92 -6.64 -18.29
CA THR A 144 33.47 -6.41 -18.10
C THR A 144 32.96 -7.32 -16.99
N LEU A 145 32.24 -6.75 -16.03
CA LEU A 145 31.70 -7.47 -14.88
C LEU A 145 30.18 -7.66 -15.00
N ARG A 146 29.68 -8.83 -14.59
CA ARG A 146 28.26 -9.08 -14.34
C ARG A 146 28.01 -9.10 -12.84
N VAL A 147 26.98 -8.37 -12.42
CA VAL A 147 26.64 -8.12 -11.03
C VAL A 147 25.41 -8.93 -10.66
N TYR A 148 25.52 -9.68 -9.57
CA TYR A 148 24.47 -10.46 -8.94
C TYR A 148 24.23 -9.94 -7.53
N TRP A 149 22.98 -9.91 -7.09
CA TRP A 149 22.63 -9.76 -5.69
C TRP A 149 22.53 -11.14 -5.05
N ILE A 150 23.18 -11.37 -3.92
CA ILE A 150 23.10 -12.62 -3.18
C ILE A 150 21.98 -12.47 -2.16
N ASP A 151 20.81 -13.07 -2.42
CA ASP A 151 19.66 -12.93 -1.54
C ASP A 151 19.90 -13.60 -0.16
N TRP A 152 18.94 -13.44 0.75
CA TRP A 152 19.01 -14.00 2.10
C TRP A 152 18.95 -15.54 2.13
N LYS A 153 18.71 -16.21 0.99
CA LYS A 153 18.76 -17.66 0.81
C LYS A 153 20.05 -18.12 0.11
N ALA A 154 21.06 -17.26 0.03
CA ALA A 154 22.31 -17.47 -0.73
C ALA A 154 22.12 -17.65 -2.24
N LYS A 155 20.97 -17.29 -2.80
CA LYS A 155 20.75 -17.39 -4.24
C LYS A 155 21.23 -16.12 -4.93
N ALA A 156 22.06 -16.28 -5.96
CA ALA A 156 22.53 -15.18 -6.78
C ALA A 156 21.48 -14.77 -7.83
N VAL A 157 20.89 -13.60 -7.65
CA VAL A 157 19.91 -12.99 -8.56
C VAL A 157 20.66 -12.07 -9.54
N PRO A 158 20.63 -12.33 -10.86
CA PRO A 158 21.30 -11.47 -11.83
C PRO A 158 20.66 -10.08 -11.86
N TYR A 159 21.50 -9.04 -11.89
CA TYR A 159 21.02 -7.67 -11.77
C TYR A 159 21.46 -6.77 -12.93
N MET A 160 22.77 -6.63 -13.16
CA MET A 160 23.29 -5.74 -14.21
C MET A 160 24.67 -6.15 -14.72
N SER A 161 25.22 -5.41 -15.70
CA SER A 161 26.61 -5.51 -16.14
C SER A 161 27.27 -4.14 -16.18
N ILE A 162 28.59 -4.11 -15.91
CA ILE A 162 29.40 -2.89 -15.80
C ILE A 162 30.65 -3.07 -16.66
N LYS A 163 30.83 -2.23 -17.69
CA LYS A 163 32.03 -2.24 -18.53
C LYS A 163 33.25 -1.70 -17.77
N ASN A 164 34.45 -2.02 -18.23
CA ASN A 164 35.66 -1.43 -17.64
C ASN A 164 35.63 0.09 -17.76
N GLY A 165 35.96 0.80 -16.68
CA GLY A 165 35.90 2.26 -16.58
C GLY A 165 34.49 2.83 -16.37
N GLU A 166 33.44 2.00 -16.40
CA GLU A 166 32.05 2.42 -16.19
C GLU A 166 31.70 2.42 -14.69
N THR A 167 30.84 3.37 -14.31
CA THR A 167 30.21 3.44 -12.98
C THR A 167 28.72 3.19 -13.11
N LYS A 168 28.17 2.25 -12.33
CA LYS A 168 26.71 2.01 -12.23
C LYS A 168 26.23 2.24 -10.81
N ARG A 169 25.23 3.12 -10.68
CA ARG A 169 24.54 3.40 -9.42
C ARG A 169 23.44 2.37 -9.16
N GLN A 170 23.39 1.85 -7.95
CA GLN A 170 22.38 0.90 -7.48
C GLN A 170 21.79 1.35 -6.14
N ILE A 171 20.46 1.32 -6.03
CA ILE A 171 19.77 1.52 -4.75
C ILE A 171 19.51 0.13 -4.13
N THR A 172 19.98 -0.10 -2.91
CA THR A 172 19.96 -1.38 -2.21
C THR A 172 19.66 -1.15 -0.73
N TYR A 173 19.83 -2.15 0.13
CA TYR A 173 19.69 -2.02 1.59
C TYR A 173 20.99 -2.32 2.32
N VAL A 174 21.14 -1.78 3.52
CA VAL A 174 22.28 -2.04 4.42
C VAL A 174 22.45 -3.54 4.62
N GLY A 175 23.68 -4.04 4.46
CA GLY A 175 23.99 -5.47 4.57
C GLY A 175 23.62 -6.33 3.35
N HIS A 176 23.12 -5.76 2.25
CA HIS A 176 22.97 -6.50 0.99
C HIS A 176 24.32 -6.88 0.38
N VAL A 177 24.50 -8.11 -0.06
CA VAL A 177 25.75 -8.62 -0.63
C VAL A 177 25.65 -8.75 -2.16
N TRP A 178 26.67 -8.29 -2.86
CA TRP A 178 26.74 -8.15 -4.30
C TRP A 178 27.94 -8.91 -4.87
N ARG A 179 27.70 -9.87 -5.75
CA ARG A 179 28.77 -10.62 -6.43
C ARG A 179 29.02 -10.05 -7.82
N LEU A 180 30.25 -9.68 -8.11
CA LEU A 180 30.69 -9.17 -9.41
C LEU A 180 31.62 -10.18 -10.06
N VAL A 181 31.29 -10.64 -11.26
CA VAL A 181 31.98 -11.74 -11.93
C VAL A 181 32.43 -11.31 -13.33
N ASP A 182 33.65 -11.67 -13.72
CA ASP A 182 34.14 -11.51 -15.09
C ASP A 182 33.28 -12.27 -16.10
N VAL A 183 32.69 -11.56 -17.06
CA VAL A 183 31.80 -12.14 -18.09
C VAL A 183 32.52 -13.16 -18.99
N SER A 184 33.85 -13.06 -19.12
CA SER A 184 34.60 -13.92 -20.05
C SER A 184 34.83 -15.35 -19.55
N ASN A 185 34.83 -15.58 -18.23
CA ASN A 185 35.17 -16.88 -17.65
C ASN A 185 34.31 -17.27 -16.44
N GLU A 186 33.49 -16.36 -15.93
CA GLU A 186 32.64 -16.51 -14.74
C GLU A 186 33.35 -17.02 -13.46
N LYS A 187 34.69 -17.09 -13.46
CA LYS A 187 35.51 -17.70 -12.41
C LYS A 187 36.11 -16.65 -11.49
N TYR A 188 36.57 -15.53 -12.05
CA TYR A 188 37.15 -14.44 -11.28
C TYR A 188 36.04 -13.51 -10.78
N ARG A 189 35.93 -13.39 -9.45
CA ARG A 189 34.89 -12.60 -8.80
C ARG A 189 35.42 -11.65 -7.73
N ALA A 190 34.63 -10.62 -7.45
CA ALA A 190 34.72 -9.76 -6.29
C ALA A 190 33.35 -9.79 -5.59
N VAL A 191 33.32 -9.78 -4.27
CA VAL A 191 32.05 -9.80 -3.52
C VAL A 191 32.00 -8.56 -2.66
N TYR A 192 30.97 -7.74 -2.79
CA TYR A 192 30.82 -6.48 -2.07
C TYR A 192 29.64 -6.53 -1.11
N SER A 193 29.84 -6.29 0.18
CA SER A 193 28.74 -6.06 1.13
C SER A 193 28.40 -4.57 1.16
N ALA A 194 27.15 -4.24 0.82
CA ALA A 194 26.58 -2.92 1.07
C ALA A 194 26.71 -2.63 2.56
N PRO A 195 27.37 -1.52 2.93
CA PRO A 195 27.73 -1.27 4.32
C PRO A 195 26.55 -0.60 5.04
N ASP A 196 26.74 0.60 5.58
CA ASP A 196 25.76 1.36 6.36
C ASP A 196 25.01 2.41 5.50
N GLU A 197 24.32 3.36 6.13
CA GLU A 197 23.47 4.36 5.45
C GLU A 197 24.27 5.37 4.62
N GLY A 198 23.74 5.72 3.44
CA GLY A 198 24.23 6.81 2.59
C GLY A 198 24.53 6.39 1.15
N ASN A 199 25.41 7.15 0.50
CA ASN A 199 25.95 6.82 -0.81
C ASN A 199 27.36 6.24 -0.63
N HIS A 200 27.61 5.05 -1.16
CA HIS A 200 28.92 4.40 -1.13
C HIS A 200 29.46 4.24 -2.54
N VAL A 201 30.78 4.14 -2.66
CA VAL A 201 31.47 3.88 -3.92
C VAL A 201 32.25 2.57 -3.77
N ALA A 202 31.86 1.55 -4.53
CA ALA A 202 32.53 0.26 -4.57
C ALA A 202 33.49 0.24 -5.77
N VAL A 203 34.77 0.53 -5.54
CA VAL A 203 35.80 0.49 -6.60
C VAL A 203 36.37 -0.91 -6.71
N ILE A 204 36.20 -1.53 -7.87
CA ILE A 204 36.61 -2.90 -8.15
C ILE A 204 37.85 -2.87 -9.03
N GLU A 205 39.02 -3.09 -8.42
CA GLU A 205 40.31 -3.01 -9.12
C GLU A 205 40.90 -4.40 -9.41
N HIS A 206 40.54 -5.39 -8.59
CA HIS A 206 41.03 -6.76 -8.69
C HIS A 206 39.89 -7.77 -8.52
N LEU A 207 40.04 -8.95 -9.14
CA LEU A 207 39.14 -10.09 -8.99
C LEU A 207 39.94 -11.30 -8.51
N SER A 208 39.33 -12.16 -7.71
CA SER A 208 39.94 -13.39 -7.20
C SER A 208 39.11 -14.61 -7.60
N ASP A 209 39.76 -15.72 -7.90
CA ASP A 209 39.14 -17.03 -8.11
C ASP A 209 39.14 -17.91 -6.85
N SER A 210 39.65 -17.40 -5.72
CA SER A 210 39.72 -18.10 -4.43
C SER A 210 38.57 -17.75 -3.47
N ILE A 211 37.65 -16.88 -3.86
CA ILE A 211 36.51 -16.48 -3.00
C ILE A 211 35.48 -17.61 -3.00
N LEU A 212 35.22 -18.20 -1.83
CA LEU A 212 34.20 -19.25 -1.66
C LEU A 212 32.78 -18.67 -1.83
N GLU A 213 31.88 -19.45 -2.43
CA GLU A 213 30.47 -19.06 -2.61
C GLU A 213 29.72 -19.01 -1.27
N ALA A 214 28.60 -18.27 -1.25
CA ALA A 214 27.77 -18.19 -0.08
C ALA A 214 27.11 -19.56 0.09
N SER A 215 27.36 -20.18 1.23
CA SER A 215 26.53 -21.30 1.65
C SER A 215 25.17 -20.72 2.06
N PRO A 216 24.04 -21.34 1.68
CA PRO A 216 22.78 -21.04 2.31
C PRO A 216 22.95 -21.10 3.84
N PRO A 217 22.19 -20.30 4.61
CA PRO A 217 22.10 -20.56 6.03
C PRO A 217 21.83 -22.05 6.20
N SER A 218 22.43 -22.69 7.20
CA SER A 218 22.04 -24.04 7.60
C SER A 218 20.67 -23.96 8.26
N ASP A 219 19.69 -23.49 7.50
CA ASP A 219 18.30 -23.77 7.71
C ASP A 219 18.14 -25.14 7.07
N ASP A 220 18.18 -26.15 7.93
CA ASP A 220 17.27 -27.27 7.78
C ASP A 220 15.85 -26.68 7.62
N GLU A 221 15.51 -26.25 6.40
CA GLU A 221 14.16 -26.15 5.79
C GLU A 221 14.10 -25.14 4.63
N ASP A 222 13.74 -25.66 3.45
CA ASP A 222 13.05 -24.97 2.37
C ASP A 222 13.82 -23.99 1.45
N SER A 223 14.85 -24.50 0.76
CA SER A 223 14.86 -24.57 -0.73
C SER A 223 16.19 -25.10 -1.27
N GLU A 224 16.26 -26.37 -1.65
CA GLU A 224 17.43 -26.95 -2.31
C GLU A 224 17.07 -27.43 -3.72
N THR A 225 17.65 -26.77 -4.72
CA THR A 225 17.70 -27.21 -6.11
C THR A 225 18.21 -28.65 -6.23
N ASP A 226 17.65 -29.39 -7.19
CA ASP A 226 17.95 -30.79 -7.51
C ASP A 226 19.36 -30.98 -8.10
N GLU A 227 20.42 -30.65 -7.38
CA GLU A 227 21.74 -31.19 -7.70
C GLU A 227 21.86 -32.60 -7.10
N GLU A 228 22.19 -33.56 -7.96
CA GLU A 228 22.53 -34.92 -7.52
C GLU A 228 23.84 -34.85 -6.72
N PRO A 229 23.90 -35.40 -5.49
CA PRO A 229 25.16 -35.48 -4.77
C PRO A 229 26.11 -36.35 -5.58
N THR A 230 27.18 -35.74 -6.09
CA THR A 230 28.32 -36.44 -6.68
C THR A 230 28.92 -37.38 -5.64
N GLU A 231 29.17 -38.63 -6.04
CA GLU A 231 29.75 -39.66 -5.17
C GLU A 231 31.02 -39.13 -4.49
N PRO A 232 31.20 -39.29 -3.15
CA PRO A 232 32.43 -38.89 -2.48
C PRO A 232 33.62 -39.64 -3.09
N GLU A 233 34.60 -38.90 -3.63
CA GLU A 233 35.73 -39.51 -4.33
C GLU A 233 36.70 -40.29 -3.43
N ASN A 234 36.61 -40.23 -2.09
CA ASN A 234 37.43 -41.06 -1.19
C ASN A 234 36.79 -41.29 0.21
N GLY A 235 36.86 -42.53 0.72
CA GLY A 235 36.48 -42.90 2.10
C GLY A 235 35.15 -43.67 2.23
N PRO A 236 34.84 -44.20 3.44
CA PRO A 236 33.63 -45.00 3.65
C PRO A 236 32.40 -44.09 3.62
N CYS A 237 31.39 -44.42 2.80
CA CYS A 237 30.22 -43.57 2.60
C CYS A 237 28.93 -44.37 2.44
N LEU A 238 27.80 -43.72 2.76
CA LEU A 238 26.47 -44.21 2.43
C LEU A 238 25.99 -43.53 1.15
N TYR A 239 25.24 -44.27 0.34
CA TYR A 239 24.56 -43.73 -0.84
C TYR A 239 23.27 -44.49 -1.12
N ILE A 240 22.40 -43.89 -1.94
CA ILE A 240 21.14 -44.50 -2.35
C ILE A 240 21.26 -45.01 -3.78
N LYS A 241 20.94 -46.29 -4.00
CA LYS A 241 20.87 -46.91 -5.32
C LYS A 241 19.62 -47.77 -5.40
N GLU A 242 18.82 -47.56 -6.45
CA GLU A 242 17.54 -48.27 -6.66
C GLU A 242 16.63 -48.19 -5.43
N PHE A 243 16.48 -46.99 -4.87
CA PHE A 243 15.71 -46.68 -3.65
C PHE A 243 16.22 -47.32 -2.35
N ASN A 244 17.32 -48.08 -2.37
CA ASN A 244 17.88 -48.79 -1.22
C ASN A 244 19.20 -48.16 -0.76
N VAL A 245 19.58 -48.43 0.48
CA VAL A 245 20.80 -47.92 1.12
C VAL A 245 21.96 -48.85 0.81
N TRP A 246 23.07 -48.27 0.39
CA TRP A 246 24.32 -48.96 0.15
C TRP A 246 25.43 -48.32 0.96
N PHE A 247 26.38 -49.14 1.39
CA PHE A 247 27.58 -48.74 2.12
C PHE A 247 28.81 -49.09 1.30
N LYS A 248 29.64 -48.08 1.04
CA LYS A 248 30.98 -48.25 0.47
C LYS A 248 31.98 -48.29 1.62
N SER A 249 32.76 -49.36 1.72
CA SER A 249 33.80 -49.50 2.75
C SER A 249 35.07 -48.72 2.40
N GLU A 250 36.03 -48.67 3.32
CA GLU A 250 37.36 -48.06 3.09
C GLU A 250 38.17 -48.73 1.96
N ASN A 251 37.83 -49.97 1.59
CA ASN A 251 38.48 -50.73 0.51
C ASN A 251 37.73 -50.62 -0.83
N ASP A 252 36.83 -49.65 -0.98
CA ASP A 252 35.94 -49.47 -2.14
C ASP A 252 34.96 -50.63 -2.41
N GLU A 253 34.82 -51.60 -1.50
CA GLU A 253 33.78 -52.63 -1.59
C GLU A 253 32.41 -52.06 -1.22
N ALA A 254 31.38 -52.36 -2.04
CA ALA A 254 30.02 -51.90 -1.86
C ALA A 254 29.10 -53.00 -1.33
N PHE A 255 28.38 -52.71 -0.25
CA PHE A 255 27.43 -53.60 0.41
C PHE A 255 26.03 -52.98 0.40
N GLN A 256 25.03 -53.75 -0.03
CA GLN A 256 23.63 -53.35 0.09
C GLN A 256 23.17 -53.56 1.54
N LEU A 257 22.63 -52.51 2.17
CA LEU A 257 22.17 -52.55 3.57
C LEU A 257 20.66 -52.75 3.68
N SER A 258 19.88 -52.37 2.67
CA SER A 258 18.42 -52.53 2.65
C SER A 258 17.88 -53.13 1.35
N GLU A 259 16.74 -53.83 1.44
CA GLU A 259 16.05 -54.46 0.30
C GLU A 259 14.57 -54.01 0.18
N ASN A 260 14.08 -53.21 1.12
CA ASN A 260 12.66 -52.82 1.24
C ASN A 260 12.34 -51.45 0.61
N GLY A 261 13.35 -50.72 0.12
CA GLY A 261 13.20 -49.45 -0.57
C GLY A 261 12.46 -49.61 -1.90
N ASN A 262 11.50 -48.72 -2.16
CA ASN A 262 10.72 -48.69 -3.40
C ASN A 262 10.19 -47.28 -3.67
N GLU A 263 9.58 -47.04 -4.83
CA GLU A 263 9.07 -45.72 -5.26
C GLU A 263 8.10 -45.06 -4.26
N LYS A 264 7.33 -45.84 -3.48
CA LYS A 264 6.39 -45.30 -2.48
C LYS A 264 7.02 -45.05 -1.12
N SER A 265 8.15 -45.69 -0.85
CA SER A 265 8.86 -45.64 0.42
C SER A 265 10.39 -45.68 0.23
N PRO A 266 10.96 -44.74 -0.55
CA PRO A 266 12.39 -44.75 -0.83
C PRO A 266 13.19 -44.26 0.38
N TYR A 267 14.48 -44.56 0.39
CA TYR A 267 15.42 -43.91 1.29
C TYR A 267 15.85 -42.55 0.72
N ASP A 268 16.01 -41.56 1.61
CA ASP A 268 16.42 -40.22 1.24
C ASP A 268 17.94 -40.12 1.10
N LYS A 269 18.39 -39.66 -0.06
CA LYS A 269 19.81 -39.42 -0.37
C LYS A 269 20.44 -38.31 0.48
N ARG A 270 19.63 -37.41 1.06
CA ARG A 270 20.12 -36.27 1.86
C ARG A 270 20.21 -36.58 3.36
N HIS A 271 19.57 -37.64 3.84
CA HIS A 271 19.46 -37.96 5.26
C HIS A 271 20.15 -39.29 5.59
N LEU A 272 21.49 -39.29 5.48
CA LEU A 272 22.38 -40.42 5.69
C LEU A 272 23.44 -40.07 6.75
N TYR A 273 23.45 -40.79 7.86
CA TYR A 273 24.26 -40.46 9.04
C TYR A 273 25.05 -41.66 9.53
N ILE A 274 26.38 -41.66 9.36
CA ILE A 274 27.27 -42.69 9.91
C ILE A 274 27.61 -42.35 11.37
N SER A 275 27.64 -43.36 12.25
CA SER A 275 28.06 -43.17 13.63
C SER A 275 29.55 -42.78 13.72
N PRO A 276 29.97 -41.98 14.72
CA PRO A 276 31.37 -41.56 14.82
C PRO A 276 32.38 -42.73 14.94
N ASP A 277 31.97 -43.88 15.48
CA ASP A 277 32.79 -45.11 15.55
C ASP A 277 32.77 -45.94 14.25
N LYS A 278 32.03 -45.48 13.23
CA LYS A 278 31.81 -46.12 11.93
C LYS A 278 31.28 -47.56 12.02
N GLN A 279 30.63 -47.95 13.13
CA GLN A 279 30.04 -49.29 13.28
C GLN A 279 28.57 -49.35 12.88
N HIS A 280 27.88 -48.21 12.91
CA HIS A 280 26.45 -48.12 12.64
C HIS A 280 26.16 -46.97 11.68
N ALA A 281 24.97 -46.99 11.11
CA ALA A 281 24.48 -45.84 10.37
C ALA A 281 22.96 -45.71 10.48
N VAL A 282 22.47 -44.51 10.24
CA VAL A 282 21.05 -44.21 10.12
C VAL A 282 20.79 -43.65 8.73
N ALA A 283 19.78 -44.18 8.06
CA ALA A 283 19.26 -43.62 6.82
C ALA A 283 17.75 -43.38 6.99
N TRP A 284 17.25 -42.25 6.51
CA TRP A 284 15.82 -41.97 6.62
C TRP A 284 15.07 -42.56 5.43
N GLN A 285 14.02 -43.32 5.73
CA GLN A 285 13.05 -43.80 4.77
C GLN A 285 11.81 -42.91 4.85
N TYR A 286 11.24 -42.50 3.73
CA TYR A 286 10.07 -41.63 3.76
C TYR A 286 8.91 -42.13 2.91
N THR A 287 7.69 -41.83 3.34
CA THR A 287 6.51 -41.92 2.46
C THR A 287 6.23 -40.54 1.88
N SER A 288 6.13 -40.44 0.55
CA SER A 288 5.89 -39.17 -0.12
C SER A 288 4.57 -38.52 0.32
N GLY A 289 4.63 -37.20 0.53
CA GLY A 289 3.44 -36.38 0.73
C GLY A 289 2.57 -36.27 -0.51
N GLN A 290 1.43 -35.61 -0.38
CA GLN A 290 0.58 -35.25 -1.50
C GLN A 290 1.20 -34.08 -2.27
N ASP A 291 1.24 -34.16 -3.60
CA ASP A 291 1.52 -32.99 -4.44
C ASP A 291 0.23 -32.18 -4.62
N HIS A 292 -0.12 -31.34 -3.64
CA HIS A 292 -1.22 -30.40 -3.77
C HIS A 292 -0.70 -29.10 -4.37
N LYS A 293 -1.16 -28.77 -5.58
CA LYS A 293 -0.86 -27.49 -6.22
C LYS A 293 -2.09 -26.59 -6.26
N ILE A 294 -1.92 -25.34 -5.88
CA ILE A 294 -2.89 -24.28 -6.18
C ILE A 294 -2.53 -23.60 -7.49
N SER A 295 -3.55 -23.02 -8.13
CA SER A 295 -3.43 -22.28 -9.38
C SER A 295 -3.69 -20.80 -9.13
N LEU A 296 -2.70 -19.96 -9.39
CA LEU A 296 -2.84 -18.50 -9.37
C LEU A 296 -2.93 -18.02 -10.81
N VAL A 297 -3.93 -17.19 -11.10
CA VAL A 297 -4.17 -16.70 -12.46
C VAL A 297 -3.79 -15.23 -12.49
N GLU A 298 -2.64 -14.91 -13.07
CA GLU A 298 -2.27 -13.53 -13.37
C GLU A 298 -3.20 -13.01 -14.47
N SER A 299 -4.19 -12.20 -14.08
CA SER A 299 -5.24 -11.77 -15.01
C SER A 299 -4.79 -10.70 -16.01
N SER A 300 -3.70 -9.99 -15.74
CA SER A 300 -3.16 -8.93 -16.60
C SER A 300 -1.62 -8.86 -16.54
N PRO A 301 -0.91 -9.85 -17.10
CA PRO A 301 0.55 -9.85 -17.16
C PRO A 301 1.07 -8.72 -18.07
N GLU A 302 2.26 -8.19 -17.77
CA GLU A 302 2.86 -7.09 -18.56
C GLU A 302 3.42 -7.56 -19.92
N ASP A 303 3.75 -8.84 -20.05
CA ASP A 303 4.43 -9.43 -21.21
C ASP A 303 3.48 -10.03 -22.26
N GLN A 304 2.18 -10.17 -21.97
CA GLN A 304 1.20 -10.78 -22.89
C GLN A 304 -0.25 -10.31 -22.65
N ILE A 305 -1.14 -10.58 -23.62
CA ILE A 305 -2.56 -10.21 -23.55
C ILE A 305 -3.39 -11.24 -22.78
N GLU A 306 -3.08 -12.54 -22.92
CA GLU A 306 -3.83 -13.63 -22.29
C GLU A 306 -3.37 -13.83 -20.83
N PRO A 307 -4.24 -14.26 -19.90
CA PRO A 307 -3.85 -14.55 -18.52
C PRO A 307 -2.73 -15.60 -18.41
N LYS A 308 -1.87 -15.47 -17.40
CA LYS A 308 -0.78 -16.42 -17.12
C LYS A 308 -1.13 -17.29 -15.93
N LEU A 309 -0.96 -18.61 -16.07
CA LEU A 309 -1.18 -19.56 -15.00
C LEU A 309 0.13 -19.80 -14.25
N HIS A 310 0.10 -19.54 -12.95
CA HIS A 310 1.16 -19.89 -12.01
C HIS A 310 0.68 -21.04 -11.14
N THR A 311 1.61 -21.91 -10.74
CA THR A 311 1.31 -23.03 -9.83
C THR A 311 2.28 -23.04 -8.67
N LYS A 312 1.76 -23.31 -7.47
CA LYS A 312 2.55 -23.40 -6.23
C LYS A 312 2.12 -24.63 -5.45
N SER A 313 3.09 -25.38 -4.92
CA SER A 313 2.81 -26.44 -3.95
C SER A 313 2.30 -25.82 -2.65
N TYR A 314 1.12 -26.26 -2.21
CA TYR A 314 0.38 -25.63 -1.12
C TYR A 314 -0.51 -26.68 -0.46
N LEU A 315 0.04 -27.35 0.55
CA LEU A 315 -0.67 -28.33 1.36
C LEU A 315 -1.70 -27.63 2.26
N LYS A 316 -2.89 -28.23 2.34
CA LYS A 316 -4.02 -27.76 3.14
C LYS A 316 -4.27 -28.73 4.30
N PRO A 317 -4.95 -28.29 5.38
CA PRO A 317 -5.30 -29.16 6.49
C PRO A 317 -5.95 -30.47 6.03
N GLY A 318 -5.45 -31.58 6.55
CA GLY A 318 -5.89 -32.92 6.18
C GLY A 318 -5.19 -33.55 4.97
N ASP A 319 -4.41 -32.79 4.18
CA ASP A 319 -3.62 -33.37 3.09
C ASP A 319 -2.53 -34.31 3.63
N ARG A 320 -2.06 -35.27 2.82
CA ARG A 320 -0.97 -36.15 3.26
C ARG A 320 0.35 -35.39 3.29
N VAL A 321 1.01 -35.36 4.44
CA VAL A 321 2.38 -34.84 4.59
C VAL A 321 3.39 -35.93 4.25
N ARG A 322 4.63 -35.52 3.96
CA ARG A 322 5.77 -36.44 3.92
C ARG A 322 5.93 -37.05 5.32
N ILE A 323 6.16 -38.35 5.39
CA ILE A 323 6.40 -39.07 6.66
C ILE A 323 7.79 -39.65 6.64
N ASP A 324 8.71 -39.05 7.39
CA ASP A 324 10.09 -39.51 7.57
C ASP A 324 10.22 -40.54 8.69
N ARG A 325 11.04 -41.56 8.47
CA ARG A 325 11.30 -42.67 9.39
C ARG A 325 12.79 -42.99 9.43
N PRO A 326 13.50 -42.61 10.49
CA PRO A 326 14.89 -43.04 10.69
C PRO A 326 14.99 -44.57 10.80
N ARG A 327 15.88 -45.19 10.01
CA ARG A 327 16.18 -46.64 10.06
C ARG A 327 17.63 -46.86 10.44
N LEU A 328 17.88 -47.78 11.36
CA LEU A 328 19.21 -48.10 11.88
C LEU A 328 19.82 -49.30 11.14
N PHE A 329 21.11 -49.22 10.84
CA PHE A 329 21.87 -50.27 10.19
C PHE A 329 23.15 -50.58 10.96
N ASP A 330 23.49 -51.86 11.02
CA ASP A 330 24.78 -52.34 11.51
C ASP A 330 25.71 -52.55 10.31
N LEU A 331 26.81 -51.79 10.28
CA LEU A 331 27.74 -51.76 9.14
C LEU A 331 28.68 -52.96 9.11
N LYS A 332 28.70 -53.80 10.15
CA LYS A 332 29.55 -54.99 10.20
C LYS A 332 28.81 -56.23 9.67
N SER A 333 27.53 -56.35 10.02
CA SER A 333 26.63 -57.39 9.54
C SER A 333 25.98 -57.05 8.20
N HIS A 334 26.09 -55.79 7.76
CA HIS A 334 25.47 -55.25 6.55
C HIS A 334 23.94 -55.45 6.54
N SER A 335 23.30 -55.20 7.68
CA SER A 335 21.86 -55.45 7.83
C SER A 335 21.16 -54.36 8.63
N GLU A 336 19.85 -54.20 8.38
CA GLU A 336 18.98 -53.32 9.16
C GLU A 336 18.76 -53.89 10.56
N VAL A 337 18.91 -53.03 11.57
CA VAL A 337 18.51 -53.33 12.95
C VAL A 337 17.06 -52.91 13.13
N ALA A 338 16.20 -53.86 13.49
CA ALA A 338 14.77 -53.58 13.66
C ALA A 338 14.52 -52.54 14.76
N THR A 339 13.71 -51.52 14.45
CA THR A 339 13.29 -50.45 15.36
C THR A 339 11.76 -50.34 15.43
N ASP A 340 11.23 -49.89 16.57
CA ASP A 340 9.82 -49.54 16.74
C ASP A 340 9.55 -48.09 16.32
N ASP A 341 8.55 -47.87 15.46
CA ASP A 341 8.17 -46.54 14.96
C ASP A 341 6.96 -45.93 15.68
N SER A 342 6.44 -46.60 16.73
CA SER A 342 5.23 -46.18 17.44
C SER A 342 5.25 -44.72 17.92
N LEU A 343 6.40 -44.22 18.36
CA LEU A 343 6.58 -42.85 18.88
C LEU A 343 6.65 -41.76 17.80
N PHE A 344 6.79 -42.13 16.53
CA PHE A 344 6.95 -41.21 15.40
C PHE A 344 6.23 -41.72 14.14
N LYS A 345 5.08 -42.38 14.33
CA LYS A 345 4.31 -42.99 13.24
C LYS A 345 3.62 -41.98 12.32
N ASN A 346 3.25 -40.81 12.85
CA ASN A 346 2.55 -39.74 12.15
C ASN A 346 3.20 -38.36 12.43
N PRO A 347 4.48 -38.19 12.08
CA PRO A 347 5.17 -36.93 12.28
C PRO A 347 4.62 -35.89 11.29
N TYR A 348 4.48 -34.65 11.76
CA TYR A 348 4.41 -33.49 10.89
C TYR A 348 5.80 -33.15 10.36
N GLN A 349 6.80 -33.24 11.23
CA GLN A 349 8.20 -32.92 10.95
C GLN A 349 9.10 -33.82 11.80
N VAL A 350 10.23 -34.23 11.22
CA VAL A 350 11.32 -34.94 11.90
C VAL A 350 12.61 -34.18 11.59
N SER A 351 13.41 -33.90 12.61
CA SER A 351 14.68 -33.18 12.45
C SER A 351 15.81 -33.98 13.07
N ASN A 352 16.92 -34.13 12.34
CA ASN A 352 18.10 -34.83 12.85
C ASN A 352 18.71 -34.02 14.00
N LEU A 353 19.06 -34.69 15.10
CA LEU A 353 19.95 -34.10 16.10
C LEU A 353 21.35 -34.63 15.81
N GLU A 354 21.85 -35.61 16.57
CA GLU A 354 23.14 -36.24 16.32
C GLU A 354 23.20 -37.61 17.02
N TRP A 355 24.29 -38.36 16.80
CA TRP A 355 24.66 -39.47 17.68
C TRP A 355 25.11 -38.95 19.05
N ASN A 356 24.72 -39.63 20.11
CA ASN A 356 25.16 -39.30 21.46
C ASN A 356 26.68 -39.48 21.63
N ARG A 357 27.23 -39.01 22.77
CA ARG A 357 28.68 -38.97 23.00
C ARG A 357 29.37 -40.32 22.86
N ASN A 358 28.75 -41.38 23.37
CA ASN A 358 29.31 -42.74 23.36
C ASN A 358 28.96 -43.54 22.10
N THR A 359 28.32 -42.92 21.10
CA THR A 359 27.94 -43.53 19.81
C THR A 359 26.97 -44.72 19.93
N GLN A 360 26.28 -44.87 21.07
CA GLN A 360 25.35 -45.97 21.31
C GLN A 360 23.88 -45.61 21.03
N GLU A 361 23.56 -44.35 20.78
CA GLU A 361 22.18 -43.88 20.56
C GLU A 361 22.14 -42.73 19.54
N TYR A 362 21.28 -42.86 18.54
CA TYR A 362 20.98 -41.82 17.55
C TYR A 362 19.78 -40.99 18.01
N LEU A 363 19.92 -39.65 18.01
CA LEU A 363 18.93 -38.72 18.53
C LEU A 363 18.26 -37.92 17.40
N PHE A 364 16.95 -37.73 17.50
CA PHE A 364 16.18 -36.90 16.56
C PHE A 364 14.97 -36.25 17.24
N TYR A 365 14.56 -35.10 16.72
CA TYR A 365 13.37 -34.36 17.15
C TYR A 365 12.16 -34.77 16.30
N VAL A 366 10.99 -34.81 16.92
CA VAL A 366 9.71 -35.09 16.27
C VAL A 366 8.67 -34.10 16.73
N ASN A 367 8.01 -33.45 15.77
CA ASN A 367 6.75 -32.73 15.95
C ASN A 367 5.64 -33.64 15.43
N GLU A 368 4.78 -34.14 16.33
CA GLU A 368 3.67 -34.99 15.93
C GLU A 368 2.60 -34.17 15.22
N ARG A 369 1.99 -34.73 14.17
CA ARG A 369 0.94 -34.03 13.44
C ARG A 369 -0.27 -33.72 14.31
N GLY A 370 -0.71 -32.47 14.28
CA GLY A 370 -1.68 -31.90 15.22
C GLY A 370 -1.02 -31.14 16.37
N HIS A 371 0.31 -31.19 16.48
CA HIS A 371 1.15 -30.35 17.32
C HIS A 371 0.81 -30.43 18.80
N GLN A 372 0.26 -31.53 19.27
CA GLN A 372 -0.05 -31.74 20.69
C GLN A 372 1.12 -32.39 21.43
N HIS A 373 2.03 -33.00 20.68
CA HIS A 373 3.23 -33.66 21.19
C HIS A 373 4.46 -33.23 20.39
N THR A 374 5.50 -32.81 21.10
CA THR A 374 6.85 -32.69 20.55
C THR A 374 7.80 -33.51 21.39
N ARG A 375 8.74 -34.21 20.75
CA ARG A 375 9.59 -35.19 21.41
C ARG A 375 11.02 -35.10 20.92
N VAL A 376 11.95 -35.42 21.80
CA VAL A 376 13.28 -35.90 21.41
C VAL A 376 13.29 -37.41 21.63
N ILE A 377 13.64 -38.16 20.59
CA ILE A 377 13.62 -39.62 20.56
C ILE A 377 15.05 -40.14 20.35
N GLY A 378 15.37 -41.22 21.05
CA GLY A 378 16.62 -41.97 20.89
C GLY A 378 16.38 -43.36 20.30
N ILE A 379 17.18 -43.74 19.30
CA ILE A 379 17.30 -45.12 18.80
C ILE A 379 18.65 -45.67 19.25
N LYS A 380 18.65 -46.66 20.13
CA LYS A 380 19.90 -47.33 20.53
C LYS A 380 20.38 -48.28 19.45
N VAL A 381 21.69 -48.52 19.40
CA VAL A 381 22.32 -49.47 18.45
C VAL A 381 21.73 -50.89 18.50
N GLY A 382 21.13 -51.30 19.62
CA GLY A 382 20.40 -52.56 19.76
C GLY A 382 18.95 -52.55 19.25
N GLY A 383 18.48 -51.46 18.64
CA GLY A 383 17.13 -51.31 18.08
C GLY A 383 16.07 -50.77 19.04
N SER A 384 16.37 -50.63 20.35
CA SER A 384 15.41 -50.10 21.32
C SER A 384 15.19 -48.60 21.11
N VAL A 385 13.93 -48.18 21.01
CA VAL A 385 13.53 -46.78 20.84
C VAL A 385 12.95 -46.25 22.13
N ARG A 386 13.29 -45.01 22.52
CA ARG A 386 12.76 -44.36 23.72
C ARG A 386 12.56 -42.86 23.55
N THR A 387 11.58 -42.31 24.26
CA THR A 387 11.45 -40.86 24.47
C THR A 387 12.50 -40.39 25.47
N LEU A 388 13.23 -39.33 25.11
CA LEU A 388 14.20 -38.65 25.97
C LEU A 388 13.56 -37.45 26.68
N VAL A 389 12.78 -36.67 25.92
CA VAL A 389 11.99 -35.53 26.38
C VAL A 389 10.70 -35.50 25.60
N GLU A 390 9.61 -35.13 26.26
CA GLU A 390 8.33 -34.87 25.64
C GLU A 390 7.71 -33.60 26.21
N GLU A 391 7.17 -32.80 25.31
CA GLU A 391 6.18 -31.79 25.62
C GLU A 391 4.81 -32.29 25.14
N GLU A 392 3.83 -32.25 26.03
CA GLU A 392 2.45 -32.64 25.75
C GLU A 392 1.50 -31.51 26.13
N SER A 393 0.53 -31.23 25.27
CA SER A 393 -0.51 -30.24 25.53
C SER A 393 -1.88 -30.72 25.04
N ARG A 394 -2.91 -30.47 25.87
CA ARG A 394 -4.32 -30.75 25.49
C ARG A 394 -4.82 -29.88 24.35
N THR A 395 -4.17 -28.75 24.10
CA THR A 395 -4.49 -27.83 23.00
C THR A 395 -3.45 -27.99 21.91
N PHE A 396 -2.33 -27.29 22.03
CA PHE A 396 -1.17 -27.34 21.14
C PHE A 396 0.11 -27.09 21.94
N VAL A 397 1.23 -27.54 21.38
CA VAL A 397 2.59 -27.10 21.66
C VAL A 397 2.95 -26.14 20.55
N ASP A 398 3.26 -24.88 20.88
CA ASP A 398 3.65 -23.89 19.88
C ASP A 398 5.07 -24.19 19.39
N TYR A 399 5.16 -25.11 18.42
CA TYR A 399 6.44 -25.58 17.91
C TYR A 399 7.22 -24.46 17.18
N THR A 400 6.54 -23.40 16.74
CA THR A 400 7.16 -22.23 16.10
C THR A 400 8.04 -21.42 17.07
N LYS A 401 7.91 -21.71 18.38
CA LYS A 401 8.70 -21.13 19.47
C LYS A 401 9.53 -22.15 20.22
N SER A 402 9.55 -23.39 19.75
CA SER A 402 10.36 -24.43 20.38
C SER A 402 11.85 -24.08 20.25
N TYR A 403 12.55 -24.19 21.37
CA TYR A 403 14.00 -24.08 21.40
C TYR A 403 14.57 -25.30 22.10
N PHE A 404 15.58 -25.90 21.49
CA PHE A 404 16.38 -26.91 22.16
C PHE A 404 17.84 -26.83 21.73
N LYS A 405 18.76 -27.18 22.64
CA LYS A 405 20.19 -27.22 22.35
C LYS A 405 20.84 -28.45 22.96
N LEU A 406 21.36 -29.32 22.09
CA LEU A 406 22.13 -30.50 22.49
C LEU A 406 23.52 -30.09 23.03
N LEU A 407 23.85 -30.57 24.23
CA LEU A 407 25.13 -30.41 24.90
C LEU A 407 25.82 -31.79 24.97
N ARG A 408 26.36 -32.21 23.82
CA ARG A 408 26.92 -33.56 23.63
C ARG A 408 28.01 -33.92 24.65
N ASP A 409 28.87 -32.96 25.03
CA ASP A 409 29.97 -33.23 25.94
C ASP A 409 29.52 -33.61 27.36
N SER A 410 28.33 -33.16 27.77
CA SER A 410 27.75 -33.44 29.09
C SER A 410 26.53 -34.38 29.06
N ASP A 411 26.14 -34.90 27.88
CA ASP A 411 24.89 -35.64 27.66
C ASP A 411 23.67 -34.88 28.23
N GLU A 412 23.61 -33.57 27.98
CA GLU A 412 22.53 -32.68 28.42
C GLU A 412 21.76 -32.09 27.23
N LEU A 413 20.53 -31.67 27.47
CA LEU A 413 19.71 -30.91 26.53
C LEU A 413 19.11 -29.70 27.24
N ILE A 414 19.29 -28.51 26.68
CA ILE A 414 18.47 -27.35 27.04
C ILE A 414 17.16 -27.47 26.26
N TRP A 415 16.02 -27.38 26.93
CA TRP A 415 14.68 -27.60 26.36
C TRP A 415 13.72 -26.49 26.79
N ALA A 416 13.07 -25.83 25.84
CA ALA A 416 12.00 -24.87 26.12
C ALA A 416 10.65 -25.59 26.29
N SER A 417 9.86 -25.20 27.28
CA SER A 417 8.58 -25.81 27.59
C SER A 417 7.63 -24.82 28.26
N GLU A 418 6.33 -24.96 28.00
CA GLU A 418 5.26 -24.18 28.62
C GLU A 418 4.57 -24.92 29.78
N ARG A 419 5.20 -26.00 30.30
CA ARG A 419 4.59 -26.92 31.28
C ARG A 419 4.16 -26.27 32.59
N ASP A 420 4.76 -25.15 32.98
CA ASP A 420 4.39 -24.39 34.17
C ASP A 420 3.44 -23.20 33.86
N GLY A 421 3.00 -23.09 32.61
CA GLY A 421 2.15 -22.02 32.10
C GLY A 421 2.90 -20.89 31.38
N TYR A 422 4.24 -20.88 31.43
CA TYR A 422 5.09 -19.91 30.73
C TYR A 422 6.19 -20.65 29.98
N ASN A 423 6.60 -20.13 28.82
CA ASN A 423 7.70 -20.74 28.09
C ASN A 423 9.02 -20.50 28.85
N HIS A 424 9.56 -21.56 29.46
CA HIS A 424 10.78 -21.54 30.27
C HIS A 424 11.76 -22.60 29.81
N LEU A 425 13.03 -22.41 30.18
CA LEU A 425 14.11 -23.33 29.83
C LEU A 425 14.33 -24.37 30.93
N TYR A 426 14.52 -25.61 30.52
CA TYR A 426 14.79 -26.76 31.37
C TYR A 426 16.09 -27.43 30.93
N LEU A 427 16.91 -27.85 31.89
CA LEU A 427 18.09 -28.68 31.64
C LEU A 427 17.71 -30.14 31.84
N ILE A 428 17.86 -30.94 30.79
CA ILE A 428 17.49 -32.36 30.77
C ILE A 428 18.76 -33.20 30.74
N ASP A 429 18.78 -34.27 31.54
CA ASP A 429 19.74 -35.36 31.42
C ASP A 429 19.31 -36.36 30.33
N LEU A 430 20.11 -36.52 29.28
CA LEU A 430 19.77 -37.41 28.15
C LEU A 430 20.00 -38.90 28.47
N VAL A 431 20.77 -39.24 29.50
CA VAL A 431 20.96 -40.63 29.90
C VAL A 431 19.67 -41.17 30.53
N THR A 432 19.12 -40.42 31.48
CA THR A 432 17.93 -40.78 32.26
C THR A 432 16.62 -40.29 31.64
N GLY A 433 16.65 -39.24 30.81
CA GLY A 433 15.46 -38.56 30.29
C GLY A 433 14.76 -37.67 31.34
N SER A 434 15.45 -37.33 32.43
CA SER A 434 14.86 -36.56 33.54
C SER A 434 15.27 -35.09 33.51
N VAL A 435 14.41 -34.23 34.05
CA VAL A 435 14.73 -32.81 34.27
C VAL A 435 15.76 -32.73 35.40
N LYS A 436 16.98 -32.26 35.09
CA LYS A 436 18.02 -31.95 36.09
C LYS A 436 17.66 -30.70 36.86
N ASN A 437 17.24 -29.67 36.14
CA ASN A 437 16.94 -28.36 36.70
C ASN A 437 15.97 -27.58 35.80
N GLN A 438 15.11 -26.77 36.39
CA GLN A 438 14.40 -25.70 35.69
C GLN A 438 15.31 -24.47 35.69
N ILE A 439 15.79 -24.07 34.52
CA ILE A 439 16.79 -22.99 34.37
C ILE A 439 16.14 -21.63 34.62
N THR A 440 14.91 -21.44 34.15
CA THR A 440 14.15 -20.20 34.31
C THR A 440 12.77 -20.49 34.89
N GLU A 441 12.28 -19.60 35.76
CA GLU A 441 10.99 -19.76 36.43
C GLU A 441 10.37 -18.39 36.75
N GLY A 442 9.05 -18.37 36.99
CA GLY A 442 8.29 -17.18 37.39
C GLY A 442 7.23 -16.75 36.37
N SER A 443 6.51 -15.67 36.69
CA SER A 443 5.36 -15.16 35.92
C SER A 443 5.72 -14.35 34.67
N TRP A 444 6.78 -14.75 33.98
CA TRP A 444 7.33 -14.14 32.77
C TRP A 444 7.74 -15.26 31.81
N MET A 445 7.99 -14.97 30.53
CA MET A 445 8.32 -16.01 29.54
C MET A 445 9.62 -15.70 28.78
N VAL A 446 10.33 -16.76 28.41
CA VAL A 446 11.41 -16.78 27.44
C VAL A 446 10.80 -16.92 26.04
N ASN A 447 11.19 -16.07 25.10
CA ASN A 447 10.72 -16.20 23.71
C ASN A 447 11.88 -16.51 22.74
N PHE A 448 13.08 -16.02 23.04
CA PHE A 448 14.26 -16.23 22.20
C PHE A 448 15.50 -16.42 23.06
N VAL A 449 16.36 -17.37 22.70
CA VAL A 449 17.70 -17.54 23.29
C VAL A 449 18.70 -16.86 22.37
N GLU A 450 19.38 -15.84 22.88
CA GLU A 450 20.36 -15.05 22.11
C GLU A 450 21.66 -15.84 21.92
N PHE A 451 22.21 -16.37 23.02
CA PHE A 451 23.36 -17.27 22.93
C PHE A 451 23.53 -18.11 24.21
N VAL A 452 24.23 -19.25 24.05
CA VAL A 452 24.61 -20.16 25.13
C VAL A 452 26.13 -20.25 25.21
N ASP A 453 26.69 -19.87 26.36
CA ASP A 453 28.09 -20.14 26.71
C ASP A 453 28.17 -21.50 27.41
N LYS A 454 28.71 -22.49 26.72
CA LYS A 454 28.82 -23.87 27.25
C LYS A 454 29.92 -24.00 28.29
N ASP A 455 31.00 -23.23 28.14
CA ASP A 455 32.18 -23.30 28.99
C ASP A 455 31.90 -22.63 30.34
N CYS A 456 31.26 -21.46 30.30
CA CYS A 456 30.81 -20.75 31.50
C CYS A 456 29.44 -21.26 32.01
N ARG A 457 28.78 -22.17 31.27
CA ARG A 457 27.43 -22.70 31.55
C ARG A 457 26.41 -21.59 31.83
N ARG A 458 26.34 -20.60 30.94
CA ARG A 458 25.48 -19.42 31.05
C ARG A 458 24.68 -19.17 29.77
N ILE A 459 23.47 -18.65 29.89
CA ILE A 459 22.55 -18.40 28.78
C ILE A 459 22.11 -16.93 28.81
N TRP A 460 22.04 -16.32 27.63
CA TRP A 460 21.44 -15.01 27.39
C TRP A 460 20.18 -15.17 26.55
N MET A 461 19.11 -14.47 26.92
CA MET A 461 17.79 -14.67 26.32
C MET A 461 16.91 -13.43 26.42
N ARG A 462 15.84 -13.39 25.62
CA ARG A 462 14.78 -12.38 25.69
C ARG A 462 13.70 -12.82 26.66
N GLY A 463 13.55 -12.07 27.75
CA GLY A 463 12.44 -12.22 28.69
C GLY A 463 11.35 -11.18 28.45
N TYR A 464 10.10 -11.61 28.65
CA TYR A 464 8.89 -10.81 28.47
C TYR A 464 8.00 -10.93 29.71
N GLY A 465 7.45 -9.81 30.18
CA GLY A 465 6.65 -9.78 31.41
C GLY A 465 7.48 -9.84 32.69
N LEU A 466 8.77 -9.48 32.63
CA LEU A 466 9.69 -9.49 33.78
C LEU A 466 9.36 -8.46 34.86
N LYS A 467 8.74 -7.35 34.47
CA LYS A 467 8.43 -6.22 35.34
C LYS A 467 6.91 -5.99 35.35
N ASP A 468 6.27 -6.22 36.50
CA ASP A 468 4.81 -6.12 36.66
C ASP A 468 4.24 -4.73 36.35
N SER A 469 5.06 -3.68 36.51
CA SER A 469 4.66 -2.29 36.24
C SER A 469 4.67 -1.92 34.75
N GLU A 470 5.22 -2.77 33.89
CA GLU A 470 5.42 -2.49 32.47
C GLU A 470 4.42 -3.24 31.57
N ASP A 471 4.42 -2.89 30.29
CA ASP A 471 3.69 -3.66 29.28
C ASP A 471 4.38 -5.04 29.14
N PRO A 472 3.65 -6.17 29.29
CA PRO A 472 4.24 -7.51 29.34
C PRO A 472 4.88 -7.93 28.01
N TYR A 473 4.67 -7.16 26.94
CA TYR A 473 5.27 -7.38 25.63
C TYR A 473 6.61 -6.64 25.45
N HIS A 474 7.09 -5.88 26.43
CA HIS A 474 8.44 -5.33 26.41
C HIS A 474 9.48 -6.44 26.50
N ALA A 475 10.39 -6.47 25.52
CA ALA A 475 11.51 -7.38 25.52
C ALA A 475 12.65 -6.81 26.38
N HIS A 476 13.17 -7.60 27.31
CA HIS A 476 14.41 -7.31 28.02
C HIS A 476 15.44 -8.42 27.76
N LEU A 477 16.72 -8.04 27.73
CA LEU A 477 17.81 -9.01 27.74
C LEU A 477 18.04 -9.49 29.16
N VAL A 478 18.07 -10.81 29.36
CA VAL A 478 18.40 -11.42 30.64
C VAL A 478 19.50 -12.47 30.47
N SER A 479 20.22 -12.76 31.54
CA SER A 479 21.19 -13.84 31.62
C SER A 479 20.98 -14.70 32.87
N VAL A 480 21.35 -15.98 32.78
CA VAL A 480 21.23 -16.96 33.87
C VAL A 480 22.20 -18.12 33.67
N ASN A 481 22.69 -18.72 34.76
CA ASN A 481 23.47 -19.95 34.70
C ASN A 481 22.57 -21.18 34.45
N PHE A 482 23.11 -22.29 33.96
CA PHE A 482 22.32 -23.51 33.65
C PHE A 482 21.62 -24.11 34.90
N ASP A 483 22.12 -23.81 36.09
CA ASP A 483 21.51 -24.23 37.37
C ASP A 483 20.45 -23.24 37.89
N GLY A 484 20.11 -22.21 37.11
CA GLY A 484 19.14 -21.18 37.47
C GLY A 484 19.69 -20.08 38.38
N SER A 485 20.96 -20.17 38.81
CA SER A 485 21.60 -19.14 39.63
C SER A 485 22.05 -17.92 38.80
N ASP A 486 22.36 -16.82 39.49
CA ASP A 486 22.85 -15.56 38.90
C ASP A 486 21.94 -14.98 37.81
N PHE A 487 20.61 -15.14 37.97
CA PHE A 487 19.64 -14.51 37.09
C PHE A 487 19.76 -12.98 37.14
N LYS A 488 19.98 -12.35 35.98
CA LYS A 488 20.16 -10.90 35.84
C LYS A 488 19.34 -10.36 34.68
N THR A 489 18.70 -9.22 34.88
CA THR A 489 18.17 -8.41 33.77
C THR A 489 19.24 -7.39 33.37
N LEU A 490 19.68 -7.44 32.13
CA LEU A 490 20.83 -6.67 31.62
C LEU A 490 20.42 -5.34 30.98
N THR A 491 19.13 -5.13 30.76
CA THR A 491 18.53 -3.92 30.18
C THR A 491 17.63 -3.23 31.19
N ASP A 492 17.52 -1.90 31.12
CA ASP A 492 16.65 -1.13 32.01
C ASP A 492 16.03 0.10 31.34
N GLY A 493 14.83 0.49 31.79
CA GLY A 493 13.93 1.43 31.12
C GLY A 493 12.54 0.81 30.95
N ASP A 494 11.48 1.62 31.11
CA ASP A 494 10.11 1.20 30.78
C ASP A 494 9.96 1.28 29.27
N GLY A 495 10.17 0.18 28.55
CA GLY A 495 10.10 0.13 27.10
C GLY A 495 10.57 -1.19 26.51
N THR A 496 10.35 -1.37 25.21
CA THR A 496 10.95 -2.52 24.53
C THR A 496 12.38 -2.17 24.13
N HIS A 497 13.28 -3.14 24.31
CA HIS A 497 14.71 -2.98 24.08
C HIS A 497 15.15 -3.66 22.77
N SER A 498 16.21 -3.11 22.19
CA SER A 498 17.00 -3.68 21.11
C SER A 498 18.46 -3.45 21.45
N TRP A 499 19.34 -4.41 21.13
CA TRP A 499 20.71 -4.35 21.63
C TRP A 499 21.75 -4.95 20.70
N SER A 500 23.00 -4.58 20.92
CA SER A 500 24.18 -5.21 20.33
C SER A 500 25.28 -5.39 21.37
N LEU A 501 26.02 -6.49 21.28
CA LEU A 501 27.16 -6.78 22.15
C LEU A 501 28.46 -6.32 21.49
N SER A 502 29.45 -5.93 22.31
CA SER A 502 30.83 -5.77 21.84
C SER A 502 31.39 -7.11 21.34
N PRO A 503 32.44 -7.11 20.48
CA PRO A 503 33.02 -8.35 19.94
C PRO A 503 33.50 -9.34 21.02
N ASP A 504 34.02 -8.81 22.13
CA ASP A 504 34.44 -9.55 23.31
C ASP A 504 33.32 -9.74 24.35
N LYS A 505 32.11 -9.27 24.03
CA LYS A 505 30.89 -9.33 24.85
C LYS A 505 31.01 -8.69 26.23
N ARG A 506 31.98 -7.79 26.49
CA ARG A 506 32.09 -7.04 27.76
C ARG A 506 31.10 -5.89 27.88
N TYR A 507 30.64 -5.36 26.76
CA TYR A 507 29.75 -4.20 26.73
C TYR A 507 28.49 -4.49 25.92
N LEU A 508 27.42 -3.82 26.30
CA LEU A 508 26.09 -3.91 25.70
C LEU A 508 25.63 -2.51 25.29
N ILE A 509 25.37 -2.31 24.01
CA ILE A 509 24.67 -1.11 23.53
C ILE A 509 23.19 -1.45 23.52
N ASP A 510 22.42 -0.74 24.33
CA ASP A 510 20.98 -0.96 24.55
C ASP A 510 20.22 0.27 24.08
N THR A 511 19.39 0.10 23.06
CA THR A 511 18.44 1.10 22.56
C THR A 511 17.04 0.68 22.96
N TRP A 512 16.37 1.52 23.75
CA TRP A 512 15.01 1.25 24.20
C TRP A 512 14.08 2.42 23.91
N SER A 513 12.82 2.08 23.67
CA SER A 513 11.78 3.07 23.41
C SER A 513 10.41 2.54 23.80
N ARG A 514 9.44 3.45 23.84
CA ARG A 514 8.02 3.10 23.87
C ARG A 514 7.31 3.72 22.70
N VAL A 515 6.16 3.17 22.33
CA VAL A 515 5.29 3.73 21.30
C VAL A 515 4.95 5.22 21.54
N ASP A 516 4.99 5.68 22.79
CA ASP A 516 4.74 7.05 23.23
C ASP A 516 6.00 7.84 23.64
N CYS A 517 7.19 7.25 23.57
CA CYS A 517 8.46 7.83 24.05
C CYS A 517 9.59 7.59 23.04
N PRO A 518 10.22 8.65 22.48
CA PRO A 518 11.36 8.50 21.57
C PRO A 518 12.49 7.64 22.13
N PRO A 519 13.33 7.03 21.27
CA PRO A 519 14.34 6.10 21.75
C PRO A 519 15.44 6.77 22.56
N THR A 520 16.03 5.99 23.45
CA THR A 520 17.25 6.31 24.20
C THR A 520 18.22 5.16 24.04
N THR A 521 19.46 5.48 23.70
CA THR A 521 20.54 4.50 23.53
C THR A 521 21.60 4.71 24.58
N VAL A 522 21.94 3.65 25.29
CA VAL A 522 22.89 3.66 26.39
C VAL A 522 23.94 2.58 26.20
N LEU A 523 25.12 2.81 26.75
CA LEU A 523 26.17 1.81 26.89
C LEU A 523 26.09 1.21 28.30
N ARG A 524 26.06 -0.11 28.38
CA ARG A 524 26.00 -0.87 29.63
C ARG A 524 27.15 -1.86 29.73
N ASP A 525 27.49 -2.20 30.95
CA ASP A 525 28.28 -3.38 31.26
C ASP A 525 27.43 -4.63 31.00
N SER A 526 27.94 -5.59 30.22
CA SER A 526 27.16 -6.76 29.80
C SER A 526 27.01 -7.84 30.88
N GLU A 527 27.86 -7.80 31.91
CA GLU A 527 27.85 -8.78 33.01
C GLU A 527 26.87 -8.39 34.12
N SER A 528 26.80 -7.10 34.44
CA SER A 528 25.94 -6.55 35.49
C SER A 528 24.68 -5.86 34.96
N GLY A 529 24.66 -5.42 33.70
CA GLY A 529 23.59 -4.59 33.13
C GLY A 529 23.65 -3.11 33.54
N GLN A 530 24.66 -2.72 34.34
CA GLN A 530 24.79 -1.36 34.84
C GLN A 530 25.05 -0.39 33.67
N GLU A 531 24.30 0.72 33.64
CA GLU A 531 24.57 1.81 32.70
C GLU A 531 25.95 2.43 32.97
N ILE A 532 26.79 2.44 31.94
CA ILE A 532 28.10 3.10 31.92
C ILE A 532 27.91 4.57 31.53
N MET A 533 27.13 4.83 30.47
CA MET A 533 26.77 6.16 29.99
C MET A 533 25.59 6.14 29.03
N THR A 534 24.92 7.27 28.87
CA THR A 534 24.00 7.52 27.77
C THR A 534 24.77 7.88 26.50
N LEU A 535 24.51 7.16 25.40
CA LEU A 535 25.10 7.45 24.09
C LEU A 535 24.23 8.44 23.32
N GLU A 536 22.96 8.15 23.13
CA GLU A 536 22.06 9.03 22.40
C GLU A 536 20.70 9.13 23.09
N LYS A 537 20.16 10.36 23.12
CA LYS A 537 18.85 10.63 23.69
C LYS A 537 18.24 11.82 22.98
N VAL A 538 16.95 11.70 22.65
CA VAL A 538 16.19 12.80 22.07
C VAL A 538 14.99 13.13 22.95
N GLU A 539 14.76 14.42 23.16
CA GLU A 539 13.62 14.93 23.90
C GLU A 539 12.41 15.13 22.97
N SER A 540 11.20 14.77 23.40
CA SER A 540 9.99 14.82 22.56
C SER A 540 9.46 16.23 22.28
N LYS A 541 10.00 17.25 22.97
CA LYS A 541 9.42 18.61 22.99
C LYS A 541 9.27 19.25 21.61
N GLU A 542 10.28 19.19 20.76
CA GLU A 542 10.19 19.81 19.42
C GLU A 542 9.17 19.07 18.54
N LEU A 543 9.04 17.75 18.73
CA LEU A 543 8.06 16.93 18.02
C LEU A 543 6.64 17.31 18.45
N GLU A 544 6.41 17.47 19.76
CA GLU A 544 5.17 17.97 20.36
C GLU A 544 4.83 19.39 19.91
N ASP A 545 5.80 20.31 19.93
CA ASP A 545 5.66 21.71 19.48
C ASP A 545 5.24 21.80 17.99
N LYS A 546 5.61 20.80 17.18
CA LYS A 546 5.20 20.67 15.77
C LYS A 546 3.83 20.01 15.56
N GLY A 547 3.12 19.69 16.64
CA GLY A 547 1.76 19.13 16.63
C GLY A 547 1.68 17.61 16.74
N TRP A 548 2.77 16.93 17.10
CA TRP A 548 2.74 15.48 17.25
C TRP A 548 1.87 15.06 18.42
N SER A 549 0.82 14.29 18.14
CA SER A 549 0.05 13.60 19.17
C SER A 549 0.67 12.23 19.43
N SER A 550 1.32 12.06 20.59
CA SER A 550 1.82 10.74 20.99
C SER A 550 0.65 9.75 21.15
N PRO A 551 0.83 8.50 20.68
CA PRO A 551 -0.15 7.43 20.92
C PRO A 551 -0.38 7.28 22.41
N GLU A 552 -1.62 7.16 22.82
CA GLU A 552 -1.96 6.91 24.21
C GLU A 552 -1.94 5.40 24.46
N ARG A 553 -1.03 4.93 25.32
CA ARG A 553 -1.05 3.55 25.83
C ARG A 553 -2.26 3.37 26.75
N PHE A 554 -3.05 2.33 26.53
CA PHE A 554 -4.20 2.02 27.39
C PHE A 554 -4.32 0.52 27.62
N ALA A 555 -4.47 0.14 28.89
CA ALA A 555 -4.72 -1.23 29.30
C ALA A 555 -5.98 -1.28 30.15
N SER A 556 -6.78 -2.32 29.97
CA SER A 556 -7.97 -2.57 30.79
C SER A 556 -8.29 -4.06 30.84
N PRO A 557 -9.05 -4.53 31.84
CA PRO A 557 -9.49 -5.91 31.87
C PRO A 557 -10.32 -6.27 30.63
N GLY A 558 -10.06 -7.45 30.07
CA GLY A 558 -10.79 -8.00 28.92
C GLY A 558 -12.18 -8.52 29.29
N ARG A 559 -12.70 -9.45 28.48
CA ARG A 559 -14.06 -9.99 28.62
C ARG A 559 -14.31 -10.68 29.97
N ASP A 560 -13.26 -11.18 30.61
CA ASP A 560 -13.30 -11.89 31.89
C ASP A 560 -13.29 -10.95 33.11
N GLY A 561 -13.13 -9.64 32.88
CA GLY A 561 -13.04 -8.63 33.93
C GLY A 561 -11.76 -8.70 34.78
N LYS A 562 -10.77 -9.51 34.41
CA LYS A 562 -9.54 -9.73 35.18
C LYS A 562 -8.26 -9.59 34.35
N THR A 563 -8.21 -10.22 33.17
CA THR A 563 -7.00 -10.28 32.34
C THR A 563 -6.77 -8.93 31.67
N LEU A 564 -5.61 -8.31 31.93
CA LEU A 564 -5.27 -7.04 31.28
C LEU A 564 -4.98 -7.23 29.78
N VAL A 565 -5.74 -6.49 28.98
CA VAL A 565 -5.64 -6.37 27.53
C VAL A 565 -5.00 -5.03 27.21
N TYR A 566 -3.93 -5.07 26.41
CA TYR A 566 -3.11 -3.91 26.09
C TYR A 566 -3.45 -3.41 24.69
N GLY A 567 -3.43 -2.09 24.52
CA GLY A 567 -3.70 -1.44 23.25
C GLY A 567 -3.20 0.00 23.22
N ILE A 568 -3.31 0.63 22.06
CA ILE A 568 -2.99 2.04 21.87
C ILE A 568 -4.15 2.79 21.24
N ILE A 569 -4.25 4.08 21.55
CA ILE A 569 -5.22 5.02 20.98
C ILE A 569 -4.45 6.12 20.24
N ILE A 570 -4.73 6.28 18.95
CA ILE A 570 -4.12 7.29 18.11
C ILE A 570 -5.18 8.32 17.76
N ARG A 571 -4.86 9.59 18.04
CA ARG A 571 -5.73 10.75 17.83
C ARG A 571 -5.26 11.55 16.61
N PRO A 572 -6.18 12.26 15.92
CA PRO A 572 -5.80 13.21 14.88
C PRO A 572 -4.88 14.30 15.43
N VAL A 573 -4.06 14.88 14.56
CA VAL A 573 -3.21 16.04 14.89
C VAL A 573 -4.03 17.25 15.35
N ASP A 574 -5.21 17.48 14.76
CA ASP A 574 -6.13 18.58 15.09
C ASP A 574 -7.23 18.18 16.09
N PHE A 575 -6.92 17.23 16.98
CA PHE A 575 -7.86 16.66 17.94
C PHE A 575 -8.59 17.71 18.80
N ASP A 576 -9.91 17.58 18.86
CA ASP A 576 -10.82 18.43 19.64
C ASP A 576 -11.68 17.55 20.55
N SER A 577 -11.39 17.59 21.84
CA SER A 577 -12.07 16.77 22.86
C SER A 577 -13.57 17.03 23.00
N THR A 578 -14.08 18.12 22.41
CA THR A 578 -15.52 18.45 22.41
C THR A 578 -16.29 17.75 21.29
N LYS A 579 -15.58 17.20 20.29
CA LYS A 579 -16.18 16.46 19.16
C LYS A 579 -16.30 14.97 19.47
N LYS A 580 -17.17 14.29 18.70
CA LYS A 580 -17.31 12.83 18.70
C LYS A 580 -16.77 12.25 17.40
N TYR A 581 -15.77 11.40 17.52
CA TYR A 581 -15.08 10.77 16.40
C TYR A 581 -15.50 9.30 16.27
N PRO A 582 -15.74 8.81 15.05
CA PRO A 582 -15.86 7.37 14.83
C PRO A 582 -14.58 6.66 15.26
N VAL A 583 -14.71 5.45 15.77
CA VAL A 583 -13.58 4.61 16.20
C VAL A 583 -13.25 3.63 15.08
N PHE A 584 -11.97 3.41 14.85
CA PHE A 584 -11.42 2.52 13.85
C PHE A 584 -10.56 1.48 14.55
N ASP A 585 -11.01 0.23 14.58
CA ASP A 585 -10.31 -0.93 15.14
C ASP A 585 -9.49 -1.62 14.05
N GLU A 586 -8.16 -1.41 14.08
CA GLU A 586 -7.21 -2.15 13.22
C GLU A 586 -6.91 -3.50 13.88
N ILE A 587 -7.64 -4.54 13.46
CA ILE A 587 -7.54 -5.87 14.05
C ILE A 587 -6.51 -6.74 13.33
N TYR A 588 -5.69 -7.42 14.13
CA TYR A 588 -4.91 -8.58 13.72
C TYR A 588 -4.74 -9.51 14.92
N ALA A 589 -5.56 -10.55 14.99
CA ALA A 589 -5.59 -11.51 16.09
C ALA A 589 -5.06 -12.89 15.66
N GLY A 590 -4.03 -12.90 14.81
CA GLY A 590 -3.36 -14.14 14.41
C GLY A 590 -2.60 -14.76 15.60
N PRO A 591 -2.84 -16.03 15.99
CA PRO A 591 -2.27 -16.60 17.22
C PRO A 591 -0.76 -16.88 17.18
N HIS A 592 -0.05 -16.49 16.15
CA HIS A 592 1.41 -16.62 16.06
C HIS A 592 2.12 -15.38 16.60
N ASN A 593 1.41 -14.27 16.81
CA ASN A 593 2.01 -13.01 17.27
C ASN A 593 1.00 -12.12 18.01
N PHE A 594 1.44 -10.92 18.38
CA PHE A 594 0.63 -9.78 18.82
C PHE A 594 0.82 -8.62 17.81
N ARG A 595 -0.03 -7.59 17.85
CA ARG A 595 -0.06 -6.51 16.85
C ARG A 595 0.25 -5.12 17.40
N VAL A 596 -0.01 -4.84 18.68
CA VAL A 596 0.17 -3.50 19.24
C VAL A 596 1.65 -3.08 19.16
N PRO A 597 1.98 -1.97 18.47
CA PRO A 597 3.36 -1.49 18.42
C PRO A 597 3.89 -1.15 19.82
N LYS A 598 5.11 -1.61 20.13
CA LYS A 598 5.76 -1.37 21.44
C LYS A 598 6.86 -0.33 21.37
N ALA A 599 7.65 -0.32 20.29
CA ALA A 599 8.69 0.68 20.05
C ALA A 599 8.13 1.98 19.46
N PHE A 600 8.86 3.08 19.66
CA PHE A 600 8.58 4.34 19.00
C PHE A 600 8.69 4.17 17.48
N SER A 601 7.69 4.66 16.74
CA SER A 601 7.71 4.67 15.28
C SER A 601 6.87 5.82 14.75
N THR A 602 7.00 6.10 13.45
CA THR A 602 6.20 7.15 12.80
C THR A 602 4.70 6.87 12.85
N LEU A 603 4.31 5.58 12.87
CA LEU A 603 2.92 5.11 12.76
C LEU A 603 2.18 5.72 11.55
N SER A 604 2.91 6.05 10.47
CA SER A 604 2.40 6.84 9.34
C SER A 604 1.03 6.36 8.82
N ASP A 605 0.88 5.05 8.56
CA ASP A 605 -0.38 4.52 8.01
C ASP A 605 -1.57 4.65 8.98
N ARG A 606 -1.33 4.52 10.28
CA ARG A 606 -2.37 4.69 11.32
C ARG A 606 -2.70 6.15 11.54
N ARG A 607 -1.69 7.02 11.50
CA ARG A 607 -1.87 8.47 11.61
C ARG A 607 -2.65 9.03 10.43
N ARG A 608 -2.44 8.53 9.22
CA ARG A 608 -3.26 8.88 8.05
C ARG A 608 -4.74 8.64 8.30
N TRP A 609 -5.11 7.50 8.90
CA TRP A 609 -6.48 7.24 9.31
C TRP A 609 -6.93 8.17 10.43
N ALA A 610 -6.09 8.42 11.45
CA ALA A 610 -6.45 9.34 12.52
C ALA A 610 -6.75 10.76 11.98
N ASP A 611 -5.89 11.29 11.12
CA ASP A 611 -6.00 12.60 10.47
C ASP A 611 -7.16 12.71 9.47
N GLU A 612 -7.75 11.58 9.07
CA GLU A 612 -9.03 11.57 8.36
C GLU A 612 -10.23 11.78 9.27
N GLY A 613 -10.03 11.90 10.58
CA GLY A 613 -11.07 12.14 11.57
C GLY A 613 -11.58 10.87 12.24
N TYR A 614 -10.73 9.85 12.39
CA TYR A 614 -11.02 8.65 13.18
C TYR A 614 -10.20 8.62 14.46
N ILE A 615 -10.69 7.94 15.49
CA ILE A 615 -9.85 7.46 16.59
C ILE A 615 -9.41 6.06 16.20
N VAL A 616 -8.12 5.89 15.95
CA VAL A 616 -7.56 4.60 15.57
C VAL A 616 -7.13 3.86 16.83
N VAL A 617 -7.53 2.60 16.95
CA VAL A 617 -7.14 1.72 18.04
C VAL A 617 -6.51 0.45 17.48
N ILE A 618 -5.52 -0.06 18.20
CA ILE A 618 -4.98 -1.41 18.01
C ILE A 618 -4.97 -2.07 19.38
N ILE A 619 -5.42 -3.31 19.47
CA ILE A 619 -5.68 -4.02 20.73
C ILE A 619 -5.19 -5.48 20.57
N ASP A 620 -4.52 -6.01 21.59
CA ASP A 620 -4.10 -7.41 21.67
C ASP A 620 -5.01 -8.19 22.62
N GLY A 621 -6.12 -8.72 22.10
CA GLY A 621 -7.07 -9.55 22.84
C GLY A 621 -6.54 -10.95 23.19
N MET A 622 -7.23 -11.67 24.08
CA MET A 622 -6.84 -13.05 24.42
C MET A 622 -6.87 -13.96 23.18
N GLY A 623 -5.92 -14.87 23.10
CA GLY A 623 -5.64 -15.71 21.92
C GLY A 623 -4.49 -15.20 21.05
N THR A 624 -4.06 -13.94 21.20
CA THR A 624 -2.77 -13.50 20.62
C THR A 624 -1.61 -14.13 21.40
N ASN A 625 -0.45 -14.17 20.77
CA ASN A 625 0.73 -14.85 21.31
C ASN A 625 1.55 -13.89 22.20
N TRP A 626 2.70 -14.34 22.69
CA TRP A 626 3.66 -13.57 23.49
C TRP A 626 3.13 -13.17 24.88
N ARG A 627 2.31 -14.04 25.45
CA ARG A 627 1.87 -14.02 26.86
C ARG A 627 1.91 -15.47 27.37
N ASN A 628 1.49 -15.67 28.61
CA ASN A 628 1.39 -17.02 29.19
C ASN A 628 0.46 -17.94 28.38
N LYS A 629 0.61 -19.24 28.60
CA LYS A 629 -0.13 -20.31 27.92
C LYS A 629 -1.65 -20.11 27.98
N GLY A 630 -2.18 -19.77 29.15
CA GLY A 630 -3.61 -19.57 29.38
C GLY A 630 -4.20 -18.41 28.58
N PHE A 631 -3.41 -17.37 28.31
CA PHE A 631 -3.80 -16.25 27.45
C PHE A 631 -3.87 -16.69 25.97
N HIS A 632 -2.90 -17.51 25.54
CA HIS A 632 -2.74 -17.91 24.14
C HIS A 632 -3.70 -19.03 23.71
N GLU A 633 -3.96 -20.00 24.59
CA GLU A 633 -4.75 -21.19 24.27
C GLU A 633 -6.24 -20.92 23.98
N ILE A 634 -6.73 -19.72 24.28
CA ILE A 634 -8.09 -19.26 23.93
C ILE A 634 -8.38 -19.37 22.42
N CYS A 635 -7.33 -19.31 21.58
CA CYS A 635 -7.47 -19.46 20.14
C CYS A 635 -7.73 -20.90 19.67
N TYR A 636 -7.45 -21.92 20.50
CA TYR A 636 -7.46 -23.31 20.08
C TYR A 636 -8.86 -23.76 19.67
N LYS A 637 -9.00 -24.22 18.42
CA LYS A 637 -10.28 -24.60 17.79
C LYS A 637 -11.35 -23.50 17.88
N ASN A 638 -10.92 -22.25 17.97
CA ASN A 638 -11.77 -21.10 18.32
C ASN A 638 -11.31 -19.82 17.60
N LEU A 639 -10.81 -19.94 16.37
CA LEU A 639 -10.29 -18.81 15.61
C LEU A 639 -11.35 -17.76 15.23
N ASP A 640 -12.66 -18.09 15.23
CA ASP A 640 -13.73 -17.10 15.03
C ASP A 640 -13.89 -16.13 16.20
N ASP A 641 -13.37 -16.49 17.39
CA ASP A 641 -13.35 -15.61 18.56
C ASP A 641 -12.42 -14.40 18.36
N SER A 642 -11.19 -14.66 17.90
CA SER A 642 -10.22 -13.65 17.49
C SER A 642 -9.98 -12.52 18.52
N GLY A 643 -10.19 -12.75 19.82
CA GLY A 643 -10.09 -11.67 20.81
C GLY A 643 -11.20 -10.61 20.71
N LEU A 644 -12.20 -10.75 19.82
CA LEU A 644 -13.20 -9.70 19.53
C LEU A 644 -14.01 -9.27 20.77
N PRO A 645 -14.45 -10.18 21.67
CA PRO A 645 -15.08 -9.77 22.92
C PRO A 645 -14.16 -8.94 23.83
N ASP A 646 -12.84 -9.17 23.80
CA ASP A 646 -11.87 -8.37 24.55
C ASP A 646 -11.73 -6.97 23.94
N HIS A 647 -11.67 -6.86 22.61
CA HIS A 647 -11.67 -5.57 21.92
C HIS A 647 -12.91 -4.74 22.29
N ILE A 648 -14.09 -5.36 22.33
CA ILE A 648 -15.34 -4.70 22.71
C ILE A 648 -15.30 -4.24 24.18
N ALA A 649 -14.82 -5.09 25.10
CA ALA A 649 -14.68 -4.73 26.51
C ALA A 649 -13.69 -3.57 26.71
N TRP A 650 -12.53 -3.66 26.06
CA TRP A 650 -11.48 -2.65 26.08
C TRP A 650 -11.98 -1.31 25.51
N LEU A 651 -12.69 -1.32 24.38
CA LEU A 651 -13.27 -0.11 23.78
C LEU A 651 -14.30 0.56 24.68
N LYS A 652 -15.14 -0.24 25.36
CA LYS A 652 -16.10 0.28 26.35
C LYS A 652 -15.40 0.92 27.54
N ALA A 653 -14.34 0.28 28.06
CA ALA A 653 -13.52 0.82 29.14
C ALA A 653 -12.78 2.09 28.70
N ALA A 654 -12.25 2.13 27.48
CA ALA A 654 -11.56 3.31 26.95
C ALA A 654 -12.54 4.50 26.84
N ALA A 655 -13.73 4.28 26.29
CA ALA A 655 -14.74 5.31 26.08
C ALA A 655 -15.37 5.84 27.38
N SER A 656 -15.29 5.12 28.50
CA SER A 656 -15.90 5.58 29.76
C SER A 656 -15.24 6.85 30.31
N SER A 657 -13.95 7.07 30.03
CA SER A 657 -13.23 8.32 30.34
C SER A 657 -12.94 9.17 29.11
N ARG A 658 -13.27 8.70 27.90
CA ARG A 658 -13.00 9.36 26.61
C ARG A 658 -14.31 9.55 25.84
N PRO A 659 -15.18 10.51 26.25
CA PRO A 659 -16.52 10.67 25.68
C PRO A 659 -16.54 11.08 24.19
N TRP A 660 -15.38 11.49 23.65
CA TRP A 660 -15.13 11.76 22.24
C TRP A 660 -14.99 10.49 21.38
N MET A 661 -14.77 9.31 21.98
CA MET A 661 -14.84 8.01 21.29
C MET A 661 -16.29 7.62 21.05
N ASP A 662 -16.76 7.71 19.80
CA ASP A 662 -18.13 7.39 19.44
C ASP A 662 -18.32 5.89 19.17
N LEU A 663 -18.61 5.13 20.22
CA LEU A 663 -18.88 3.69 20.10
C LEU A 663 -20.16 3.34 19.33
N SER A 664 -20.96 4.34 18.92
CA SER A 664 -22.06 4.09 17.98
C SER A 664 -21.58 3.96 16.52
N ARG A 665 -20.32 4.31 16.24
CA ARG A 665 -19.69 4.35 14.91
C ARG A 665 -18.30 3.70 14.95
N VAL A 666 -18.25 2.39 15.21
CA VAL A 666 -17.01 1.60 15.22
C VAL A 666 -16.84 0.86 13.89
N GLY A 667 -15.75 1.12 13.18
CA GLY A 667 -15.28 0.34 12.05
C GLY A 667 -14.26 -0.71 12.47
N ILE A 668 -14.17 -1.81 11.73
CA ILE A 668 -13.13 -2.84 11.91
C ILE A 668 -12.43 -3.11 10.58
N MET A 669 -11.09 -3.19 10.60
CA MET A 669 -10.31 -3.51 9.41
C MET A 669 -9.15 -4.42 9.74
N GLY A 670 -8.85 -5.36 8.86
CA GLY A 670 -7.64 -6.16 8.95
C GLY A 670 -7.22 -6.78 7.62
N VAL A 671 -5.97 -7.24 7.60
CA VAL A 671 -5.34 -7.94 6.48
C VAL A 671 -4.95 -9.35 6.91
N SER A 672 -4.99 -10.33 6.00
CA SER A 672 -4.58 -11.72 6.29
C SER A 672 -5.45 -12.35 7.39
N ALA A 673 -4.86 -12.88 8.47
CA ALA A 673 -5.60 -13.27 9.67
C ALA A 673 -6.49 -12.12 10.19
N GLY A 674 -6.02 -10.87 10.16
CA GLY A 674 -6.85 -9.69 10.44
C GLY A 674 -8.06 -9.55 9.52
N GLY A 675 -7.95 -9.92 8.24
CA GLY A 675 -9.07 -9.94 7.29
C GLY A 675 -10.11 -11.01 7.65
N GLN A 676 -9.66 -12.17 8.14
CA GLN A 676 -10.54 -13.18 8.73
C GLN A 676 -11.26 -12.64 9.97
N ASN A 677 -10.52 -11.98 10.87
CA ASN A 677 -11.05 -11.43 12.12
C ASN A 677 -12.05 -10.29 11.86
N ALA A 678 -11.79 -9.42 10.87
CA ALA A 678 -12.69 -8.33 10.50
C ALA A 678 -14.04 -8.86 9.98
N VAL A 679 -14.04 -9.91 9.15
CA VAL A 679 -15.27 -10.57 8.73
C VAL A 679 -15.96 -11.24 9.93
N ALA A 680 -15.22 -11.93 10.80
CA ALA A 680 -15.80 -12.53 12.01
C ALA A 680 -16.47 -11.48 12.90
N GLY A 681 -15.85 -10.32 13.11
CA GLY A 681 -16.45 -9.18 13.81
C GLY A 681 -17.76 -8.72 13.17
N MET A 682 -17.81 -8.61 11.84
CA MET A 682 -19.02 -8.21 11.10
C MET A 682 -20.12 -9.28 11.08
N LEU A 683 -19.79 -10.56 11.29
CA LEU A 683 -20.74 -11.67 11.32
C LEU A 683 -21.27 -11.94 12.73
N HIS A 684 -20.40 -11.94 13.74
CA HIS A 684 -20.70 -12.36 15.11
C HIS A 684 -20.97 -11.18 16.06
N HIS A 685 -20.45 -9.98 15.75
CA HIS A 685 -20.53 -8.78 16.58
C HIS A 685 -21.07 -7.55 15.81
N SER A 686 -21.97 -7.78 14.86
CA SER A 686 -22.61 -6.73 14.03
C SER A 686 -23.48 -5.73 14.80
N ASP A 687 -23.82 -6.03 16.05
CA ASP A 687 -24.46 -5.09 16.98
C ASP A 687 -23.48 -4.04 17.50
N PHE A 688 -22.17 -4.32 17.48
CA PHE A 688 -21.12 -3.40 17.88
C PHE A 688 -20.41 -2.79 16.66
N PHE A 689 -19.82 -3.60 15.79
CA PHE A 689 -19.10 -3.13 14.60
C PHE A 689 -20.08 -2.75 13.47
N LYS A 690 -19.91 -1.54 12.93
CA LYS A 690 -20.85 -0.91 12.00
C LYS A 690 -20.44 -1.01 10.54
N ALA A 691 -19.15 -1.15 10.26
CA ALA A 691 -18.61 -1.33 8.92
C ALA A 691 -17.29 -2.12 9.00
N GLY A 692 -17.04 -2.98 8.01
CA GLY A 692 -15.84 -3.81 7.98
C GLY A 692 -15.10 -3.76 6.65
N ILE A 693 -13.78 -3.78 6.68
CA ILE A 693 -12.92 -4.02 5.52
C ILE A 693 -12.05 -5.23 5.81
N ALA A 694 -12.03 -6.20 4.89
CA ALA A 694 -11.18 -7.37 4.99
C ALA A 694 -10.33 -7.51 3.72
N ASP A 695 -9.01 -7.48 3.89
CA ASP A 695 -8.05 -7.67 2.81
C ASP A 695 -7.38 -9.04 2.92
N SER A 696 -7.37 -9.80 1.83
CA SER A 696 -6.58 -11.04 1.71
C SER A 696 -6.86 -12.04 2.85
N GLY A 697 -8.11 -12.13 3.29
CA GLY A 697 -8.52 -12.90 4.47
C GLY A 697 -8.79 -14.37 4.18
N CYS A 698 -8.37 -15.25 5.10
CA CYS A 698 -8.80 -16.65 5.09
C CYS A 698 -10.22 -16.76 5.67
N HIS A 699 -11.19 -17.24 4.90
CA HIS A 699 -12.59 -17.32 5.34
C HIS A 699 -13.05 -18.76 5.62
N ASP A 700 -12.20 -19.73 5.30
CA ASP A 700 -12.32 -21.13 5.69
C ASP A 700 -10.93 -21.72 5.86
N ASN A 701 -10.56 -22.03 7.10
CA ASN A 701 -9.23 -22.51 7.49
C ASN A 701 -8.83 -23.81 6.78
N ARG A 702 -9.79 -24.58 6.23
CA ARG A 702 -9.51 -25.78 5.42
C ARG A 702 -8.89 -25.45 4.05
N MET A 703 -8.95 -24.19 3.63
CA MET A 703 -8.44 -23.73 2.33
C MET A 703 -7.03 -23.13 2.40
N ASP A 704 -6.53 -22.83 3.60
CA ASP A 704 -5.26 -22.13 3.84
C ASP A 704 -4.15 -23.13 4.22
N LYS A 705 -2.92 -22.64 4.39
CA LYS A 705 -1.71 -23.43 4.64
C LYS A 705 -1.84 -24.33 5.86
N LEU A 706 -1.48 -25.61 5.72
CA LEU A 706 -1.66 -26.61 6.76
C LEU A 706 -0.95 -26.27 8.08
N TRP A 707 0.29 -25.75 8.00
CA TRP A 707 1.15 -25.58 9.17
C TRP A 707 0.53 -24.64 10.20
N TRP A 708 -0.13 -23.59 9.71
CA TRP A 708 -0.76 -22.58 10.55
C TRP A 708 -2.10 -23.07 11.10
N ASN A 709 -2.89 -23.73 10.24
CA ASN A 709 -4.24 -24.12 10.58
C ASN A 709 -4.27 -25.37 11.47
N GLU A 710 -3.46 -26.40 11.20
CA GLU A 710 -3.39 -27.60 12.04
C GLU A 710 -2.81 -27.30 13.44
N LEU A 711 -1.97 -26.26 13.59
CA LEU A 711 -1.45 -25.82 14.88
C LEU A 711 -2.55 -25.26 15.80
N TRP A 712 -3.42 -24.39 15.30
CA TRP A 712 -4.43 -23.73 16.14
C TRP A 712 -5.81 -24.40 16.07
N MET A 713 -6.13 -25.14 15.01
CA MET A 713 -7.41 -25.83 14.83
C MET A 713 -7.31 -27.34 15.00
N GLY A 714 -6.09 -27.88 15.16
CA GLY A 714 -5.84 -29.30 15.39
C GLY A 714 -5.89 -30.17 14.13
N TYR A 715 -5.48 -31.42 14.31
CA TYR A 715 -5.57 -32.51 13.34
C TYR A 715 -6.08 -33.79 14.04
N PRO A 716 -6.91 -34.64 13.40
CA PRO A 716 -7.50 -34.48 12.07
C PRO A 716 -8.49 -33.30 12.00
N VAL A 717 -8.79 -32.85 10.78
CA VAL A 717 -9.82 -31.83 10.52
C VAL A 717 -11.16 -32.32 11.05
N ASP A 718 -11.78 -31.55 11.95
CA ASP A 718 -13.05 -31.86 12.61
C ASP A 718 -14.09 -30.73 12.45
N GLU A 719 -15.19 -30.81 13.21
CA GLU A 719 -16.29 -29.84 13.16
C GLU A 719 -15.90 -28.42 13.58
N ALA A 720 -14.79 -28.23 14.32
CA ALA A 720 -14.34 -26.91 14.74
C ALA A 720 -13.96 -26.03 13.54
N TYR A 721 -13.39 -26.62 12.49
CA TYR A 721 -13.05 -25.91 11.25
C TYR A 721 -14.28 -25.30 10.58
N GLU A 722 -15.36 -26.08 10.48
CA GLU A 722 -16.62 -25.60 9.90
C GLU A 722 -17.30 -24.55 10.79
N LYS A 723 -17.23 -24.74 12.11
CA LYS A 723 -17.77 -23.81 13.10
C LYS A 723 -17.06 -22.45 13.08
N ALA A 724 -15.75 -22.43 12.88
CA ALA A 724 -14.96 -21.19 12.80
C ALA A 724 -14.95 -20.55 11.39
N SER A 725 -15.57 -21.17 10.38
CA SER A 725 -15.57 -20.66 9.01
C SER A 725 -16.55 -19.48 8.82
N ASN A 726 -16.05 -18.36 8.32
CA ASN A 726 -16.89 -17.22 7.95
C ASN A 726 -17.90 -17.56 6.85
N ILE A 727 -17.56 -18.52 5.97
CA ILE A 727 -18.41 -18.98 4.86
C ILE A 727 -19.74 -19.55 5.39
N THR A 728 -19.70 -20.40 6.42
CA THR A 728 -20.90 -21.04 6.98
C THR A 728 -21.80 -20.04 7.71
N HIS A 729 -21.21 -18.93 8.14
CA HIS A 729 -21.87 -17.84 8.86
C HIS A 729 -22.25 -16.66 7.98
N ALA A 730 -22.00 -16.67 6.66
CA ALA A 730 -22.23 -15.54 5.77
C ALA A 730 -23.65 -14.90 5.88
N LYS A 731 -24.68 -15.72 6.17
CA LYS A 731 -26.06 -15.26 6.41
C LYS A 731 -26.22 -14.32 7.62
N LYS A 732 -25.24 -14.27 8.53
CA LYS A 732 -25.24 -13.41 9.71
C LYS A 732 -24.86 -11.96 9.41
N LEU A 733 -24.27 -11.66 8.24
CA LEU A 733 -23.87 -10.29 7.89
C LEU A 733 -25.07 -9.33 7.94
N LYS A 734 -24.92 -8.21 8.67
CA LYS A 734 -25.93 -7.13 8.77
C LYS A 734 -25.43 -5.77 8.29
N GLY A 735 -24.14 -5.49 8.43
CA GLY A 735 -23.53 -4.20 8.09
C GLY A 735 -22.78 -4.21 6.74
N PRO A 736 -22.39 -3.02 6.25
CA PRO A 736 -21.52 -2.89 5.08
C PRO A 736 -20.17 -3.59 5.31
N LEU A 737 -19.78 -4.41 4.34
CA LEU A 737 -18.50 -5.13 4.30
C LEU A 737 -17.84 -4.87 2.95
N MET A 738 -16.54 -4.59 2.95
CA MET A 738 -15.69 -4.60 1.77
C MET A 738 -14.72 -5.78 1.83
N LEU A 739 -14.67 -6.59 0.79
CA LEU A 739 -13.69 -7.66 0.60
C LEU A 739 -12.68 -7.22 -0.45
N ILE A 740 -11.39 -7.37 -0.16
CA ILE A 740 -10.27 -7.04 -1.06
C ILE A 740 -9.43 -8.29 -1.30
N VAL A 741 -9.06 -8.54 -2.55
CA VAL A 741 -8.20 -9.68 -2.92
C VAL A 741 -7.38 -9.37 -4.17
N GLY A 742 -6.16 -9.88 -4.18
CA GLY A 742 -5.29 -9.92 -5.36
C GLY A 742 -5.23 -11.34 -5.93
N ASP A 743 -5.11 -11.47 -7.25
CA ASP A 743 -5.07 -12.77 -7.94
C ASP A 743 -3.72 -13.49 -7.86
N LEU A 744 -2.67 -12.80 -7.41
CA LEU A 744 -1.33 -13.32 -7.17
C LEU A 744 -0.98 -13.43 -5.68
N ASP A 745 -1.98 -13.44 -4.79
CA ASP A 745 -1.75 -13.78 -3.38
C ASP A 745 -1.33 -15.25 -3.26
N ASP A 746 -0.06 -15.47 -2.99
CA ASP A 746 0.53 -16.80 -2.85
C ASP A 746 0.65 -17.25 -1.38
N ASN A 747 0.18 -16.43 -0.44
CA ASN A 747 0.15 -16.73 0.99
C ASN A 747 -1.22 -17.24 1.43
N VAL A 748 -2.29 -16.50 1.13
CA VAL A 748 -3.68 -16.92 1.36
C VAL A 748 -4.33 -17.15 0.01
N ASP A 749 -4.68 -18.41 -0.30
CA ASP A 749 -5.32 -18.80 -1.56
C ASP A 749 -6.48 -17.83 -1.89
N PRO A 750 -6.42 -17.07 -3.02
CA PRO A 750 -7.46 -16.10 -3.40
C PRO A 750 -8.87 -16.71 -3.45
N SER A 751 -8.94 -18.03 -3.68
CA SER A 751 -10.17 -18.82 -3.63
C SER A 751 -10.92 -18.67 -2.31
N SER A 752 -10.22 -18.45 -1.19
CA SER A 752 -10.84 -18.24 0.12
C SER A 752 -11.77 -17.01 0.11
N THR A 753 -11.31 -15.89 -0.44
CA THR A 753 -12.13 -14.68 -0.61
C THR A 753 -13.25 -14.88 -1.62
N PHE A 754 -12.97 -15.54 -2.75
CA PHE A 754 -14.01 -15.83 -3.75
C PHE A 754 -15.12 -16.75 -3.21
N GLN A 755 -14.79 -17.72 -2.35
CA GLN A 755 -15.77 -18.58 -1.70
C GLN A 755 -16.63 -17.81 -0.70
N MET A 756 -16.07 -16.86 0.05
CA MET A 756 -16.85 -15.98 0.92
C MET A 756 -17.80 -15.07 0.12
N ALA A 757 -17.32 -14.47 -0.97
CA ALA A 757 -18.16 -13.70 -1.89
C ALA A 757 -19.33 -14.55 -2.44
N ASN A 758 -19.06 -15.80 -2.84
CA ASN A 758 -20.09 -16.73 -3.28
C ASN A 758 -21.10 -17.07 -2.16
N ALA A 759 -20.65 -17.25 -0.92
CA ALA A 759 -21.53 -17.53 0.21
C ALA A 759 -22.43 -16.33 0.55
N LEU A 760 -21.90 -15.10 0.49
CA LEU A 760 -22.67 -13.87 0.63
C LEU A 760 -23.73 -13.72 -0.47
N ASN A 761 -23.37 -14.01 -1.73
CA ASN A 761 -24.30 -14.03 -2.85
C ASN A 761 -25.45 -15.01 -2.64
N LYS A 762 -25.14 -16.25 -2.25
CA LYS A 762 -26.15 -17.28 -1.94
C LYS A 762 -27.05 -16.89 -0.76
N ALA A 763 -26.50 -16.17 0.21
CA ALA A 763 -27.24 -15.67 1.36
C ALA A 763 -28.03 -14.36 1.08
N GLY A 764 -27.97 -13.82 -0.14
CA GLY A 764 -28.64 -12.58 -0.52
C GLY A 764 -28.11 -11.36 0.25
N LYS A 765 -26.80 -11.35 0.55
CA LYS A 765 -26.13 -10.27 1.30
C LYS A 765 -25.48 -9.28 0.37
N ASN A 766 -25.47 -8.02 0.79
CA ASN A 766 -24.80 -6.93 0.09
C ASN A 766 -23.40 -6.73 0.67
N TYR A 767 -22.42 -6.51 -0.21
CA TYR A 767 -21.02 -6.26 0.12
C TYR A 767 -20.35 -5.52 -1.04
N GLU A 768 -19.23 -4.84 -0.77
CA GLU A 768 -18.33 -4.31 -1.79
C GLU A 768 -17.20 -5.31 -2.03
N PHE A 769 -16.81 -5.49 -3.30
CA PHE A 769 -15.74 -6.39 -3.70
C PHE A 769 -14.72 -5.62 -4.52
N LEU A 770 -13.47 -5.60 -4.07
CA LEU A 770 -12.36 -4.99 -4.78
C LEU A 770 -11.35 -6.07 -5.17
N PHE A 771 -11.32 -6.36 -6.45
CA PHE A 771 -10.31 -7.21 -7.06
C PHE A 771 -9.15 -6.34 -7.57
N ILE A 772 -7.92 -6.70 -7.23
CA ILE A 772 -6.70 -5.98 -7.65
C ILE A 772 -5.88 -6.91 -8.57
N PRO A 773 -5.96 -6.74 -9.90
CA PRO A 773 -5.17 -7.51 -10.86
C PRO A 773 -3.67 -7.36 -10.63
N GLY A 774 -2.92 -8.46 -10.69
CA GLY A 774 -1.49 -8.53 -10.39
C GLY A 774 -1.16 -8.29 -8.91
N GLY A 775 -2.17 -8.14 -8.05
CA GLY A 775 -1.99 -7.88 -6.63
C GLY A 775 -1.57 -9.15 -5.87
N GLY A 776 -0.54 -9.04 -5.04
CA GLY A 776 -0.17 -10.07 -4.08
C GLY A 776 -0.92 -9.98 -2.75
N HIS A 777 -0.39 -10.65 -1.73
CA HIS A 777 -0.93 -10.62 -0.36
C HIS A 777 -0.96 -9.20 0.21
N GLY A 778 -2.12 -8.76 0.73
CA GLY A 778 -2.28 -7.42 1.31
C GLY A 778 -2.29 -6.27 0.29
N CYS A 779 -2.66 -6.57 -0.97
CA CYS A 779 -2.70 -5.60 -2.07
C CYS A 779 -3.60 -4.37 -1.82
N GLY A 780 -4.51 -4.43 -0.85
CA GLY A 780 -5.32 -3.28 -0.44
C GLY A 780 -4.50 -2.11 0.10
N GLY A 781 -3.27 -2.35 0.59
CA GLY A 781 -2.32 -1.31 0.99
C GLY A 781 -1.80 -0.44 -0.16
N GLY A 782 -2.02 -0.84 -1.42
CA GLY A 782 -1.65 -0.04 -2.58
C GLY A 782 -2.47 1.24 -2.72
N LYS A 783 -1.94 2.23 -3.46
CA LYS A 783 -2.56 3.57 -3.65
C LYS A 783 -4.05 3.53 -4.01
N TYR A 784 -4.44 2.64 -4.93
CA TYR A 784 -5.84 2.49 -5.34
C TYR A 784 -6.69 1.83 -4.26
N GLY A 785 -6.19 0.75 -3.64
CA GLY A 785 -6.86 0.07 -2.53
C GLY A 785 -7.15 1.01 -1.38
N LEU A 786 -6.15 1.76 -0.91
CA LEU A 786 -6.29 2.78 0.14
C LEU A 786 -7.35 3.84 -0.23
N ALA A 787 -7.37 4.34 -1.47
CA ALA A 787 -8.38 5.30 -1.90
C ALA A 787 -9.81 4.74 -1.82
N ARG A 788 -10.00 3.46 -2.16
CA ARG A 788 -11.31 2.78 -2.08
C ARG A 788 -11.72 2.51 -0.63
N GLN A 789 -10.78 2.08 0.21
CA GLN A 789 -11.03 1.87 1.64
C GLN A 789 -11.46 3.15 2.35
N ARG A 790 -10.79 4.28 2.07
CA ARG A 790 -11.12 5.60 2.63
C ARG A 790 -12.53 6.06 2.25
N ASP A 791 -12.89 5.92 0.97
CA ASP A 791 -14.24 6.22 0.49
C ASP A 791 -15.29 5.36 1.20
N PHE A 792 -15.02 4.07 1.36
CA PHE A 792 -15.91 3.14 2.06
C PHE A 792 -16.19 3.57 3.50
N PHE A 793 -15.15 3.76 4.32
CA PHE A 793 -15.37 4.14 5.72
C PHE A 793 -15.94 5.55 5.87
N LYS A 794 -15.57 6.50 5.00
CA LYS A 794 -16.18 7.82 5.00
C LYS A 794 -17.70 7.76 4.79
N ARG A 795 -18.16 6.93 3.84
CA ARG A 795 -19.59 6.72 3.59
C ARG A 795 -20.29 6.07 4.79
N HIS A 796 -19.67 5.10 5.45
CA HIS A 796 -20.36 4.25 6.42
C HIS A 796 -20.16 4.63 7.90
N LEU A 797 -19.12 5.41 8.24
CA LEU A 797 -18.79 5.78 9.62
C LEU A 797 -18.78 7.30 9.86
N GLN A 798 -18.40 8.11 8.88
CA GLN A 798 -18.38 9.57 9.05
C GLN A 798 -19.69 10.23 8.64
N GLN A 799 -20.33 9.72 7.60
CA GLN A 799 -21.66 10.17 7.19
C GLN A 799 -22.73 9.26 7.83
N LYS A 800 -23.87 9.85 8.23
CA LYS A 800 -25.10 9.07 8.48
C LYS A 800 -25.62 8.53 7.14
N SER A 801 -24.88 7.64 6.48
CA SER A 801 -25.50 6.85 5.41
C SER A 801 -26.25 5.72 6.08
N GLU A 802 -27.58 5.71 5.92
CA GLU A 802 -28.32 4.47 6.14
C GLU A 802 -27.83 3.49 5.08
N TYR A 803 -27.01 2.52 5.46
CA TYR A 803 -26.81 1.34 4.63
C TYR A 803 -28.12 0.56 4.56
N ARG A 804 -28.98 0.98 3.62
CA ARG A 804 -30.22 0.31 3.24
C ARG A 804 -30.11 -0.06 1.76
N VAL A 805 -29.73 -1.29 1.51
CA VAL A 805 -30.13 -1.95 0.26
C VAL A 805 -31.41 -2.71 0.59
N ASP A 806 -32.52 -2.04 0.29
CA ASP A 806 -33.83 -2.62 0.27
C ASP A 806 -33.85 -3.73 -0.80
N MET A 807 -34.03 -5.00 -0.41
CA MET A 807 -34.21 -6.09 -1.39
C MET A 807 -35.50 -5.92 -2.21
N ASN A 808 -36.37 -4.97 -1.83
CA ASN A 808 -37.52 -4.50 -2.60
C ASN A 808 -37.28 -3.15 -3.30
N ARG A 809 -36.04 -2.66 -3.46
CA ARG A 809 -35.70 -1.54 -4.35
C ARG A 809 -35.73 -1.93 -5.84
N TYR A 810 -36.82 -2.59 -6.23
CA TYR A 810 -37.59 -2.26 -7.42
C TYR A 810 -38.92 -1.61 -7.00
N SER A 811 -38.88 -0.60 -6.13
CA SER A 811 -39.84 0.51 -5.96
C SER A 811 -39.28 1.51 -4.93
N PRO A 812 -39.55 2.82 -5.06
CA PRO A 812 -38.80 3.87 -4.35
C PRO A 812 -39.20 3.98 -2.87
N LEU A 813 -38.20 4.31 -2.05
CA LEU A 813 -38.25 4.45 -0.60
C LEU A 813 -39.21 5.56 -0.12
N PRO A 814 -39.83 5.43 1.07
CA PRO A 814 -40.40 6.53 1.83
C PRO A 814 -39.30 7.35 2.52
N SER A 815 -39.45 8.67 2.40
CA SER A 815 -38.74 9.72 3.13
C SER A 815 -39.23 9.83 4.57
N LEU A 816 -38.31 9.87 5.54
CA LEU A 816 -38.55 10.46 6.86
C LEU A 816 -37.25 11.06 7.40
N ILE A 817 -36.97 12.30 7.00
CA ILE A 817 -36.41 13.30 7.90
C ILE A 817 -37.59 14.15 8.33
N SER A 818 -38.00 14.02 9.60
CA SER A 818 -38.88 14.97 10.27
C SER A 818 -38.26 15.32 11.62
N SER A 819 -37.76 16.55 11.74
CA SER A 819 -37.63 17.37 12.98
C SER A 819 -36.45 18.34 12.81
N LEU A 820 -36.67 19.57 12.29
CA LEU A 820 -36.92 20.85 13.00
C LEU A 820 -35.63 21.69 13.16
N PRO A 821 -35.65 23.04 13.16
CA PRO A 821 -36.72 23.97 12.78
C PRO A 821 -36.31 25.08 11.78
N LEU A 822 -37.34 25.56 11.09
CA LEU A 822 -37.43 26.89 10.49
C LEU A 822 -37.12 27.97 11.55
N CYS A 823 -35.90 28.53 11.57
CA CYS A 823 -35.66 29.82 12.23
C CYS A 823 -34.73 30.77 11.46
N LEU A 824 -34.03 30.33 10.41
CA LEU A 824 -33.03 31.17 9.73
C LEU A 824 -33.53 31.87 8.45
N VAL A 825 -34.70 31.51 7.92
CA VAL A 825 -35.21 32.06 6.65
C VAL A 825 -36.04 33.34 6.87
N PHE A 826 -36.64 33.53 8.05
CA PHE A 826 -37.40 34.75 8.33
C PHE A 826 -36.48 35.96 8.60
N PHE A 827 -35.31 35.76 9.20
CA PHE A 827 -34.37 36.85 9.51
C PHE A 827 -33.69 37.44 8.27
N PHE A 828 -33.43 36.64 7.23
CA PHE A 828 -32.81 37.14 6.00
C PHE A 828 -33.79 37.88 5.08
N SER A 829 -35.10 37.62 5.18
CA SER A 829 -36.11 38.32 4.39
C SER A 829 -36.34 39.77 4.86
N LEU A 830 -36.23 40.04 6.16
CA LEU A 830 -36.38 41.39 6.71
C LEU A 830 -35.17 42.29 6.47
N LEU A 831 -33.95 41.72 6.39
CA LEU A 831 -32.75 42.50 6.06
C LEU A 831 -32.73 42.97 4.60
N LEU A 832 -33.22 42.14 3.68
CA LEU A 832 -33.29 42.47 2.25
C LEU A 832 -34.40 43.48 1.93
N TYR A 833 -35.50 43.47 2.68
CA TYR A 833 -36.59 44.45 2.50
C TYR A 833 -36.22 45.85 3.03
N ARG A 834 -35.41 45.95 4.10
CA ARG A 834 -34.91 47.25 4.60
C ARG A 834 -33.78 47.86 3.79
N PHE A 835 -33.02 47.05 3.03
CA PHE A 835 -31.92 47.57 2.21
C PHE A 835 -32.40 48.24 0.91
N PHE A 836 -33.63 47.94 0.45
CA PHE A 836 -34.15 48.43 -0.83
C PHE A 836 -34.92 49.76 -0.77
N LEU A 837 -35.14 50.35 0.42
CA LEU A 837 -35.90 51.60 0.58
C LEU A 837 -35.08 52.81 1.02
N SER A 838 -33.75 52.71 1.14
CA SER A 838 -32.92 53.88 1.48
C SER A 838 -31.53 53.77 0.88
N SER A 839 -31.32 54.38 -0.30
CA SER A 839 -30.18 55.28 -0.54
C SER A 839 -30.16 55.73 -2.00
N SER A 840 -30.44 57.02 -2.16
CA SER A 840 -30.11 57.83 -3.32
C SER A 840 -28.59 58.01 -3.45
N SER A 841 -28.12 58.11 -4.70
CA SER A 841 -26.89 58.79 -5.14
C SER A 841 -25.67 57.93 -5.54
N HIS A 842 -25.38 57.99 -6.86
CA HIS A 842 -24.07 58.08 -7.53
C HIS A 842 -22.85 57.26 -7.01
N ARG A 843 -22.51 56.17 -7.71
CA ARG A 843 -21.32 56.01 -8.60
C ARG A 843 -20.98 54.52 -8.84
N ARG A 844 -20.73 54.22 -10.13
CA ARG A 844 -19.92 53.12 -10.71
C ARG A 844 -20.10 51.70 -10.15
N LEU A 845 -20.90 50.88 -10.84
CA LEU A 845 -20.82 49.42 -10.77
C LEU A 845 -20.50 48.85 -12.16
N LYS A 846 -19.21 48.54 -12.40
CA LYS A 846 -18.80 47.48 -13.34
C LYS A 846 -18.68 46.20 -12.50
N MET A 847 -19.78 45.48 -12.33
CA MET A 847 -19.75 44.09 -11.85
C MET A 847 -20.64 43.22 -12.74
N LYS A 848 -20.20 41.98 -12.87
CA LYS A 848 -20.41 41.06 -13.99
C LYS A 848 -21.83 40.46 -14.00
N ILE A 849 -22.38 40.32 -15.21
CA ILE A 849 -23.64 39.65 -15.63
C ILE A 849 -23.79 38.18 -15.17
N SER A 850 -22.80 37.61 -14.47
CA SER A 850 -22.77 36.21 -14.06
C SER A 850 -23.70 35.87 -12.89
N TYR A 851 -23.95 36.79 -11.95
CA TYR A 851 -24.76 36.49 -10.77
C TYR A 851 -26.27 36.57 -11.03
N LEU A 852 -26.69 37.42 -11.97
CA LEU A 852 -28.09 37.54 -12.36
C LEU A 852 -28.60 36.26 -13.05
N SER A 853 -27.72 35.63 -13.84
CA SER A 853 -28.02 34.39 -14.58
C SER A 853 -28.14 33.17 -13.64
N VAL A 854 -27.28 33.12 -12.61
CA VAL A 854 -27.33 32.06 -11.58
C VAL A 854 -28.53 32.25 -10.64
N GLY A 855 -28.86 33.51 -10.30
CA GLY A 855 -30.06 33.82 -9.51
C GLY A 855 -31.36 33.49 -10.23
N LEU A 856 -31.46 33.73 -11.54
CA LEU A 856 -32.62 33.36 -12.36
C LEU A 856 -32.76 31.84 -12.52
N LEU A 857 -31.66 31.10 -12.66
CA LEU A 857 -31.69 29.63 -12.70
C LEU A 857 -32.08 29.01 -11.35
N ALA A 858 -31.67 29.61 -10.23
CA ALA A 858 -32.08 29.18 -8.90
C ALA A 858 -33.59 29.40 -8.65
N LEU A 859 -34.16 30.48 -9.20
CA LEU A 859 -35.59 30.81 -9.10
C LEU A 859 -36.52 29.87 -9.89
N PHE A 860 -36.03 29.17 -10.91
CA PHE A 860 -36.84 28.21 -11.68
C PHE A 860 -36.82 26.78 -11.14
N SER A 861 -35.87 26.42 -10.28
CA SER A 861 -35.80 25.06 -9.72
C SER A 861 -37.00 24.63 -8.86
N PRO A 862 -37.68 25.52 -8.08
CA PRO A 862 -38.84 25.12 -7.29
C PRO A 862 -40.10 24.89 -8.15
N LEU A 863 -40.18 25.50 -9.33
CA LEU A 863 -41.33 25.34 -10.25
C LEU A 863 -41.31 24.00 -11.01
N ALA A 864 -40.17 23.30 -11.03
CA ALA A 864 -40.07 21.95 -11.59
C ALA A 864 -40.28 20.82 -10.57
N ALA A 865 -40.47 21.15 -9.28
CA ALA A 865 -40.49 20.19 -8.16
C ALA A 865 -41.83 20.15 -7.40
N ALA A 866 -42.97 20.39 -8.06
CA ALA A 866 -44.27 20.49 -7.37
C ALA A 866 -45.13 19.21 -7.34
N TRP A 867 -44.83 18.19 -8.17
CA TRP A 867 -45.67 16.98 -8.27
C TRP A 867 -44.88 15.71 -7.99
N SER A 868 -45.37 14.90 -7.06
CA SER A 868 -44.74 13.64 -6.69
C SER A 868 -44.93 12.59 -7.79
N LYS A 869 -44.28 11.43 -7.64
CA LYS A 869 -44.39 10.34 -8.62
C LYS A 869 -45.82 9.80 -8.70
N GLU A 870 -46.51 9.73 -7.56
CA GLU A 870 -47.86 9.23 -7.41
C GLU A 870 -48.89 10.17 -8.07
N ASP A 871 -48.69 11.50 -8.00
CA ASP A 871 -49.54 12.47 -8.73
C ASP A 871 -49.47 12.22 -10.25
N ARG A 872 -48.26 12.00 -10.76
CA ARG A 872 -48.03 11.74 -12.19
C ARG A 872 -48.63 10.41 -12.62
N GLU A 873 -48.68 9.41 -11.74
CA GLU A 873 -49.32 8.13 -12.01
C GLU A 873 -50.85 8.27 -12.10
N ILE A 874 -51.46 9.03 -11.19
CA ILE A 874 -52.88 9.39 -11.25
C ILE A 874 -53.20 10.13 -12.56
N PHE A 875 -52.38 11.12 -12.95
CA PHE A 875 -52.57 11.88 -14.20
C PHE A 875 -52.39 11.00 -15.44
N ARG A 876 -51.37 10.14 -15.46
CA ARG A 876 -51.16 9.18 -16.55
C ARG A 876 -52.35 8.25 -16.73
N ILE A 877 -52.85 7.66 -15.64
CA ILE A 877 -53.95 6.69 -15.72
C ILE A 877 -55.24 7.38 -16.17
N ARG A 878 -55.50 8.62 -15.70
CA ARG A 878 -56.61 9.45 -16.20
C ARG A 878 -56.50 9.74 -17.69
N ASP A 879 -55.32 10.12 -18.17
CA ASP A 879 -55.08 10.35 -19.60
C ASP A 879 -55.23 9.07 -20.42
N GLU A 880 -54.81 7.91 -19.90
CA GLU A 880 -55.01 6.61 -20.55
C GLU A 880 -56.49 6.22 -20.62
N ILE A 881 -57.26 6.46 -19.56
CA ILE A 881 -58.72 6.24 -19.55
C ILE A 881 -59.38 7.10 -20.63
N SER A 882 -59.02 8.39 -20.73
CA SER A 882 -59.60 9.29 -21.73
C SER A 882 -59.33 8.85 -23.19
N LYS A 883 -58.28 8.05 -23.42
CA LYS A 883 -57.89 7.57 -24.75
C LYS A 883 -58.47 6.19 -25.10
N TYR A 884 -58.71 5.34 -24.12
CA TYR A 884 -59.01 3.92 -24.36
C TYR A 884 -60.36 3.45 -23.81
N GLU A 885 -61.01 4.23 -22.95
CA GLU A 885 -62.33 3.89 -22.40
C GLU A 885 -63.46 4.48 -23.25
N THR A 886 -64.62 3.85 -23.18
CA THR A 886 -65.79 4.18 -24.02
C THR A 886 -66.38 5.55 -23.66
N ASP A 887 -66.25 5.96 -22.40
CA ASP A 887 -66.60 7.29 -21.90
C ASP A 887 -65.33 8.03 -21.42
N PRO A 888 -64.83 9.01 -22.18
CA PRO A 888 -63.62 9.75 -21.83
C PRO A 888 -63.74 10.61 -20.57
N ALA A 889 -64.97 10.88 -20.11
CA ALA A 889 -65.24 11.66 -18.90
C ALA A 889 -65.37 10.81 -17.63
N ALA A 890 -65.39 9.48 -17.77
CA ALA A 890 -65.56 8.55 -16.65
C ALA A 890 -64.42 8.67 -15.63
N ASN A 891 -64.78 8.82 -14.36
CA ASN A 891 -63.83 8.83 -13.26
C ASN A 891 -63.54 7.39 -12.76
N PHE A 892 -62.61 7.25 -11.82
CA PHE A 892 -62.14 5.93 -11.36
C PHE A 892 -63.24 5.14 -10.63
N TYR A 893 -64.15 5.83 -9.96
CA TYR A 893 -65.31 5.24 -9.29
C TYR A 893 -66.35 4.74 -10.31
N ASP A 894 -66.59 5.51 -11.37
CA ASP A 894 -67.50 5.12 -12.46
C ASP A 894 -67.02 3.86 -13.17
N ILE A 895 -65.71 3.75 -13.41
CA ILE A 895 -65.09 2.58 -14.06
C ILE A 895 -65.26 1.33 -13.22
N LEU A 896 -65.14 1.43 -11.89
CA LEU A 896 -65.38 0.31 -10.97
C LEU A 896 -66.86 0.08 -10.67
N GLY A 897 -67.74 1.00 -11.05
CA GLY A 897 -69.18 0.93 -10.83
C GLY A 897 -69.58 1.07 -9.36
N VAL A 898 -68.86 1.91 -8.61
CA VAL A 898 -69.09 2.17 -7.18
C VAL A 898 -69.21 3.67 -6.92
N PRO A 899 -69.94 4.13 -5.90
CA PRO A 899 -69.97 5.55 -5.54
C PRO A 899 -68.65 6.00 -4.88
N PRO A 900 -68.30 7.30 -4.92
CA PRO A 900 -67.13 7.84 -4.23
C PRO A 900 -67.12 7.61 -2.71
N SER A 901 -68.28 7.34 -2.10
CA SER A 901 -68.43 6.99 -0.68
C SER A 901 -68.26 5.48 -0.38
N ALA A 902 -67.93 4.65 -1.37
CA ALA A 902 -67.84 3.19 -1.19
C ALA A 902 -66.73 2.80 -0.21
N SER A 903 -67.01 1.79 0.62
CA SER A 903 -66.02 1.22 1.54
C SER A 903 -64.94 0.44 0.79
N LEU A 904 -63.78 0.19 1.43
CA LEU A 904 -62.69 -0.60 0.85
C LEU A 904 -63.15 -2.02 0.46
N ASP A 905 -64.08 -2.59 1.23
CA ASP A 905 -64.68 -3.90 0.96
C ASP A 905 -65.58 -3.87 -0.28
N ASP A 906 -66.34 -2.80 -0.47
CA ASP A 906 -67.20 -2.63 -1.64
C ASP A 906 -66.39 -2.45 -2.92
N ILE A 907 -65.30 -1.67 -2.85
CA ILE A 907 -64.35 -1.50 -3.96
C ILE A 907 -63.69 -2.84 -4.30
N THR A 908 -63.29 -3.62 -3.29
CA THR A 908 -62.69 -4.94 -3.50
C THR A 908 -63.69 -5.93 -4.12
N LYS A 909 -64.95 -5.92 -3.68
CA LYS A 909 -66.02 -6.76 -4.26
C LYS A 909 -66.31 -6.36 -5.71
N ALA A 910 -66.41 -5.06 -6.00
CA ALA A 910 -66.65 -4.53 -7.35
C ALA A 910 -65.49 -4.89 -8.31
N TYR A 911 -64.24 -4.68 -7.87
CA TYR A 911 -63.05 -5.09 -8.60
C TYR A 911 -63.04 -6.59 -8.91
N ARG A 912 -63.30 -7.46 -7.92
CA ARG A 912 -63.38 -8.92 -8.11
C ARG A 912 -64.49 -9.31 -9.10
N LYS A 913 -65.63 -8.63 -9.05
CA LYS A 913 -66.76 -8.89 -9.97
C LYS A 913 -66.40 -8.53 -11.41
N GLN A 914 -65.77 -7.37 -11.64
CA GLN A 914 -65.39 -6.92 -12.97
C GLN A 914 -64.21 -7.70 -13.56
N THR A 915 -63.16 -7.96 -12.77
CA THR A 915 -62.00 -8.78 -13.21
C THR A 915 -62.39 -10.21 -13.57
N ARG A 916 -63.36 -10.81 -12.87
CA ARG A 916 -63.90 -12.13 -13.24
C ARG A 916 -64.52 -12.14 -14.64
N ASN A 917 -65.11 -11.04 -15.09
CA ASN A 917 -65.67 -10.92 -16.44
C ASN A 917 -64.58 -10.69 -17.51
N LEU A 918 -63.43 -10.14 -17.11
CA LEU A 918 -62.26 -9.91 -17.97
C LEU A 918 -61.29 -11.10 -18.01
N HIS A 919 -61.50 -12.13 -17.19
CA HIS A 919 -60.66 -13.33 -17.16
C HIS A 919 -60.62 -14.01 -18.54
N PRO A 920 -59.43 -14.45 -19.02
CA PRO A 920 -59.25 -15.01 -20.35
C PRO A 920 -60.27 -16.09 -20.72
N ASP A 921 -60.59 -16.98 -19.78
CA ASP A 921 -61.53 -18.08 -20.02
C ASP A 921 -62.99 -17.64 -20.10
N LYS A 922 -63.38 -16.61 -19.34
CA LYS A 922 -64.72 -16.00 -19.43
C LYS A 922 -64.89 -15.22 -20.74
N VAL A 923 -63.85 -14.52 -21.19
CA VAL A 923 -63.83 -13.81 -22.48
C VAL A 923 -63.90 -14.81 -23.65
N ARG A 924 -63.13 -15.91 -23.58
CA ARG A 924 -63.21 -17.02 -24.55
C ARG A 924 -64.60 -17.66 -24.57
N GLN A 925 -65.19 -17.91 -23.41
CA GLN A 925 -66.53 -18.49 -23.28
C GLN A 925 -67.62 -17.54 -23.80
N ALA A 926 -67.52 -16.24 -23.50
CA ALA A 926 -68.44 -15.21 -23.97
C ALA A 926 -68.43 -15.10 -25.50
N MET A 927 -67.24 -15.05 -26.12
CA MET A 927 -67.09 -15.01 -27.59
C MET A 927 -67.67 -16.25 -28.27
N ARG A 928 -67.46 -17.44 -27.68
CA ARG A 928 -68.04 -18.70 -28.18
C ARG A 928 -69.56 -18.76 -28.00
N SER A 929 -70.08 -18.28 -26.88
CA SER A 929 -71.52 -18.24 -26.59
C SER A 929 -72.28 -17.22 -27.44
N LYS A 930 -71.66 -16.08 -27.75
CA LYS A 930 -72.20 -15.05 -28.66
C LYS A 930 -72.29 -15.59 -30.09
N ALA A 931 -71.24 -16.25 -30.59
CA ALA A 931 -71.27 -16.95 -31.87
C ALA A 931 -72.35 -18.05 -31.92
N ALA A 932 -72.61 -18.76 -30.81
CA ALA A 932 -73.67 -19.76 -30.73
C ALA A 932 -75.09 -19.15 -30.69
N LYS A 933 -75.27 -17.98 -30.04
CA LYS A 933 -76.53 -17.23 -30.02
C LYS A 933 -76.85 -16.62 -31.39
N ASP A 934 -75.86 -16.04 -32.06
CA ASP A 934 -76.03 -15.44 -33.39
C ASP A 934 -76.34 -16.52 -34.45
N LYS A 935 -75.82 -17.74 -34.27
CA LYS A 935 -76.18 -18.92 -35.08
C LYS A 935 -77.62 -19.40 -34.85
N LYS A 936 -78.19 -19.19 -33.66
CA LYS A 936 -79.61 -19.46 -33.35
C LYS A 936 -80.57 -18.37 -33.86
N ALA A 937 -80.06 -17.17 -34.14
CA ALA A 937 -80.81 -16.03 -34.66
C ALA A 937 -80.85 -15.94 -36.20
N GLY A 938 -80.38 -16.97 -36.92
CA GLY A 938 -80.44 -17.06 -38.38
C GLY A 938 -79.29 -16.39 -39.15
N THR A 939 -78.31 -15.82 -38.45
CA THR A 939 -77.15 -15.16 -39.07
C THR A 939 -76.04 -16.17 -39.39
N LYS A 940 -75.50 -16.18 -40.62
CA LYS A 940 -74.33 -17.02 -41.00
C LYS A 940 -73.05 -16.45 -40.40
N THR A 941 -72.77 -16.72 -39.12
CA THR A 941 -71.54 -16.29 -38.45
C THR A 941 -70.51 -17.44 -38.34
N LYS A 942 -69.29 -17.22 -38.84
CA LYS A 942 -68.13 -18.12 -38.65
C LYS A 942 -67.68 -18.08 -37.18
N PRO A 943 -67.22 -19.20 -36.58
CA PRO A 943 -66.66 -19.18 -35.23
C PRO A 943 -65.39 -18.30 -35.19
N PRO A 944 -65.15 -17.57 -34.09
CA PRO A 944 -64.02 -16.66 -33.98
C PRO A 944 -62.69 -17.42 -34.13
N THR A 945 -61.80 -16.88 -34.95
CA THR A 945 -60.48 -17.44 -35.21
C THR A 945 -59.59 -17.35 -33.96
N ASN A 946 -58.55 -18.20 -33.88
CA ASN A 946 -57.60 -18.15 -32.76
C ASN A 946 -56.89 -16.79 -32.64
N ALA A 947 -56.68 -16.09 -33.75
CA ALA A 947 -56.10 -14.74 -33.76
C ALA A 947 -57.06 -13.71 -33.14
N GLU A 948 -58.35 -13.76 -33.47
CA GLU A 948 -59.38 -12.89 -32.88
C GLU A 948 -59.57 -13.17 -31.39
N ILE A 949 -59.56 -14.45 -30.99
CA ILE A 949 -59.62 -14.84 -29.57
C ILE A 949 -58.39 -14.32 -28.83
N LYS A 950 -57.18 -14.46 -29.40
CA LYS A 950 -55.94 -13.96 -28.80
C LYS A 950 -55.95 -12.44 -28.67
N ALA A 951 -56.44 -11.72 -29.69
CA ALA A 951 -56.58 -10.27 -29.66
C ALA A 951 -57.61 -9.82 -28.60
N ALA A 952 -58.76 -10.50 -28.50
CA ALA A 952 -59.78 -10.20 -27.49
C ALA A 952 -59.29 -10.48 -26.06
N VAL A 953 -58.56 -11.58 -25.85
CA VAL A 953 -57.92 -11.90 -24.57
C VAL A 953 -56.82 -10.87 -24.22
N LYS A 954 -56.03 -10.44 -25.21
CA LYS A 954 -55.02 -9.39 -25.01
C LYS A 954 -55.67 -8.07 -24.59
N LYS A 955 -56.72 -7.63 -25.30
CA LYS A 955 -57.47 -6.41 -24.98
C LYS A 955 -58.13 -6.49 -23.59
N ALA A 956 -58.65 -7.66 -23.21
CA ALA A 956 -59.20 -7.89 -21.88
C ALA A 956 -58.13 -7.89 -20.78
N GLY A 957 -56.93 -8.41 -21.07
CA GLY A 957 -55.77 -8.35 -20.16
C GLY A 957 -55.29 -6.92 -19.94
N GLU A 958 -55.22 -6.11 -21.00
CA GLU A 958 -54.90 -4.68 -20.91
C GLU A 958 -55.96 -3.90 -20.10
N ALA A 959 -57.24 -4.20 -20.31
CA ALA A 959 -58.33 -3.63 -19.51
C ALA A 959 -58.27 -4.06 -18.03
N GLN A 960 -57.96 -5.34 -17.76
CA GLN A 960 -57.78 -5.85 -16.40
C GLN A 960 -56.59 -5.18 -15.70
N ALA A 961 -55.48 -4.95 -16.41
CA ALA A 961 -54.33 -4.24 -15.87
C ALA A 961 -54.69 -2.80 -15.46
N ARG A 962 -55.41 -2.06 -16.32
CA ARG A 962 -55.92 -0.71 -15.97
C ARG A 962 -56.87 -0.76 -14.79
N LEU A 963 -57.81 -1.70 -14.77
CA LEU A 963 -58.76 -1.87 -13.67
C LEU A 963 -58.04 -2.16 -12.33
N SER A 964 -56.95 -2.92 -12.39
CA SER A 964 -56.13 -3.23 -11.23
C SER A 964 -55.40 -2.00 -10.69
N LEU A 965 -54.88 -1.13 -11.57
CA LEU A 965 -54.26 0.12 -11.16
C LEU A 965 -55.29 1.06 -10.52
N ILE A 966 -56.45 1.22 -11.15
CA ILE A 966 -57.56 2.02 -10.61
C ILE A 966 -57.99 1.50 -9.23
N ALA A 967 -58.22 0.19 -9.10
CA ALA A 967 -58.61 -0.41 -7.83
C ALA A 967 -57.49 -0.34 -6.76
N ASN A 968 -56.22 -0.30 -7.14
CA ASN A 968 -55.12 -0.11 -6.20
C ASN A 968 -55.08 1.34 -5.69
N ILE A 969 -55.27 2.31 -6.57
CA ILE A 969 -55.35 3.74 -6.20
C ILE A 969 -56.52 3.95 -5.23
N LEU A 970 -57.72 3.47 -5.56
CA LEU A 970 -58.90 3.67 -4.71
C LEU A 970 -58.89 2.84 -3.40
N ARG A 971 -58.10 1.76 -3.31
CA ARG A 971 -57.94 0.99 -2.07
C ARG A 971 -56.78 1.47 -1.20
N GLY A 972 -55.84 2.20 -1.78
CA GLY A 972 -54.65 2.70 -1.13
C GLY A 972 -54.81 4.13 -0.60
N PRO A 973 -53.77 4.66 0.09
CA PRO A 973 -53.74 6.04 0.58
C PRO A 973 -53.75 7.09 -0.56
N GLU A 974 -53.57 6.66 -1.81
CA GLU A 974 -53.66 7.54 -2.99
C GLU A 974 -55.09 7.95 -3.33
N ARG A 975 -56.11 7.28 -2.76
CA ARG A 975 -57.52 7.64 -2.92
C ARG A 975 -57.77 9.10 -2.51
N ASP A 976 -57.26 9.53 -1.36
CA ASP A 976 -57.46 10.89 -0.85
C ASP A 976 -56.85 11.94 -1.79
N ARG A 977 -55.72 11.61 -2.43
CA ARG A 977 -55.06 12.46 -3.42
C ARG A 977 -55.84 12.51 -4.73
N TYR A 978 -56.35 11.37 -5.19
CA TYR A 978 -57.24 11.30 -6.34
C TYR A 978 -58.52 12.11 -6.12
N ASP A 979 -59.15 11.98 -4.95
CA ASP A 979 -60.36 12.71 -4.57
C ASP A 979 -60.10 14.22 -4.47
N HIS A 980 -58.92 14.62 -4.00
CA HIS A 980 -58.47 16.01 -4.03
C HIS A 980 -58.41 16.56 -5.46
N PHE A 981 -57.81 15.84 -6.42
CA PHE A 981 -57.76 16.30 -7.81
C PHE A 981 -59.11 16.20 -8.53
N LEU A 982 -59.95 15.23 -8.16
CA LEU A 982 -61.30 15.09 -8.69
C LEU A 982 -62.18 16.28 -8.29
N SER A 983 -62.01 16.81 -7.08
CA SER A 983 -62.76 17.97 -6.58
C SER A 983 -62.16 19.32 -6.99
N ASN A 984 -60.83 19.44 -7.09
CA ASN A 984 -60.14 20.71 -7.38
C ASN A 984 -59.71 20.88 -8.84
N GLY A 985 -59.94 19.86 -9.67
CA GLY A 985 -59.49 19.80 -11.06
C GLY A 985 -58.09 19.23 -11.19
N PHE A 986 -57.84 18.56 -12.31
CA PHE A 986 -56.53 17.98 -12.62
C PHE A 986 -55.72 18.91 -13.54
N PRO A 987 -54.39 18.99 -13.37
CA PRO A 987 -53.53 19.78 -14.24
C PRO A 987 -53.35 19.15 -15.64
N LEU A 988 -53.08 19.99 -16.65
CA LEU A 988 -52.71 19.55 -18.01
C LEU A 988 -51.29 18.99 -18.02
N TRP A 989 -51.13 17.68 -17.81
CA TRP A 989 -49.83 17.01 -17.84
C TRP A 989 -49.62 16.28 -19.16
N LYS A 990 -48.61 16.68 -19.96
CA LYS A 990 -48.32 16.06 -21.28
C LYS A 990 -47.21 14.99 -21.27
N GLY A 991 -46.70 14.61 -20.11
CA GLY A 991 -45.65 13.59 -19.97
C GLY A 991 -44.28 13.98 -20.56
N THR A 992 -43.22 13.28 -20.15
CA THR A 992 -41.84 13.48 -20.63
C THR A 992 -41.64 13.01 -22.08
N ASP A 993 -42.41 12.01 -22.52
CA ASP A 993 -42.38 11.51 -23.90
C ASP A 993 -42.82 12.55 -24.93
N TYR A 994 -43.63 13.53 -24.53
CA TYR A 994 -44.01 14.65 -25.40
C TYR A 994 -42.82 15.55 -25.74
N TYR A 995 -41.91 15.78 -24.79
CA TYR A 995 -40.71 16.59 -25.01
C TYR A 995 -39.61 15.80 -25.74
N TYR A 996 -39.45 14.51 -25.42
CA TYR A 996 -38.48 13.62 -26.09
C TYR A 996 -38.82 13.36 -27.56
N ASN A 997 -40.11 13.26 -27.92
CA ASN A 997 -40.51 13.08 -29.31
C ASN A 997 -40.47 14.37 -30.14
N ARG A 998 -40.45 15.55 -29.50
CA ARG A 998 -40.43 16.86 -30.19
C ARG A 998 -39.03 17.45 -30.34
N TYR A 999 -38.10 17.11 -29.45
CA TYR A 999 -36.69 17.47 -29.52
C TYR A 999 -35.83 16.22 -29.46
N ARG A 1000 -35.65 15.56 -30.61
CA ARG A 1000 -34.57 14.59 -30.79
C ARG A 1000 -33.32 15.37 -31.25
N PRO A 1001 -32.35 15.68 -30.37
CA PRO A 1001 -31.08 16.22 -30.84
C PRO A 1001 -30.42 15.15 -31.72
N GLY A 1002 -30.21 15.48 -32.99
CA GLY A 1002 -29.51 14.59 -33.91
C GLY A 1002 -28.05 14.40 -33.49
N LEU A 1003 -27.38 13.39 -34.04
CA LEU A 1003 -25.95 13.12 -33.78
C LEU A 1003 -25.10 14.40 -33.94
N GLY A 1004 -25.38 15.22 -34.95
CA GLY A 1004 -24.71 16.50 -35.16
C GLY A 1004 -24.91 17.51 -34.01
N THR A 1005 -26.11 17.57 -33.42
CA THR A 1005 -26.39 18.47 -32.29
C THR A 1005 -25.63 18.05 -31.04
N VAL A 1006 -25.49 16.73 -30.82
CA VAL A 1006 -24.71 16.16 -29.71
C VAL A 1006 -23.22 16.42 -29.93
N LEU A 1007 -22.70 16.17 -31.13
CA LEU A 1007 -21.29 16.40 -31.46
C LEU A 1007 -20.90 17.88 -31.35
N VAL A 1008 -21.76 18.80 -31.81
CA VAL A 1008 -21.54 20.25 -31.64
C VAL A 1008 -21.56 20.63 -30.16
N GLY A 1009 -22.49 20.10 -29.37
CA GLY A 1009 -22.52 20.32 -27.93
C GLY A 1009 -21.25 19.83 -27.24
N LEU A 1010 -20.78 18.63 -27.58
CA LEU A 1010 -19.56 18.04 -27.02
C LEU A 1010 -18.32 18.84 -27.44
N PHE A 1011 -18.26 19.29 -28.70
CA PHE A 1011 -17.17 20.15 -29.19
C PHE A 1011 -17.11 21.49 -28.45
N LEU A 1012 -18.25 22.12 -28.17
CA LEU A 1012 -18.29 23.38 -27.40
C LEU A 1012 -17.85 23.19 -25.94
N VAL A 1013 -18.23 22.09 -25.30
CA VAL A 1013 -17.87 21.80 -23.91
C VAL A 1013 -16.40 21.40 -23.79
N VAL A 1014 -15.95 20.45 -24.61
CA VAL A 1014 -14.59 19.90 -24.55
C VAL A 1014 -13.59 20.86 -25.20
N GLY A 1015 -13.84 21.26 -26.45
CA GLY A 1015 -12.96 22.14 -27.22
C GLY A 1015 -12.97 23.59 -26.75
N GLY A 1016 -13.95 23.99 -25.92
CA GLY A 1016 -14.09 25.34 -25.36
C GLY A 1016 -13.77 25.38 -23.86
N GLY A 1017 -14.70 24.90 -23.03
CA GLY A 1017 -14.60 25.00 -21.57
C GLY A 1017 -13.41 24.24 -20.98
N PHE A 1018 -13.28 22.95 -21.29
CA PHE A 1018 -12.16 22.13 -20.82
C PHE A 1018 -10.83 22.59 -21.42
N HIS A 1019 -10.78 22.86 -22.73
CA HIS A 1019 -9.55 23.32 -23.36
C HIS A 1019 -9.07 24.67 -22.82
N TYR A 1020 -9.98 25.63 -22.55
CA TYR A 1020 -9.61 26.89 -21.88
C TYR A 1020 -9.00 26.65 -20.51
N LEU A 1021 -9.58 25.74 -19.72
CA LEU A 1021 -9.07 25.39 -18.40
C LEU A 1021 -7.66 24.80 -18.50
N THR A 1022 -7.42 23.91 -19.46
CA THR A 1022 -6.09 23.33 -19.71
C THR A 1022 -5.06 24.41 -20.09
N LEU A 1023 -5.40 25.31 -21.02
CA LEU A 1023 -4.53 26.42 -21.42
C LEU A 1023 -4.23 27.34 -20.24
N TYR A 1024 -5.24 27.65 -19.41
CA TYR A 1024 -5.08 28.48 -18.23
C TYR A 1024 -4.19 27.82 -17.17
N MET A 1025 -4.37 26.52 -16.91
CA MET A 1025 -3.51 25.77 -15.99
C MET A 1025 -2.07 25.70 -16.50
N SER A 1026 -1.87 25.52 -17.81
CA SER A 1026 -0.54 25.53 -18.43
C SER A 1026 0.15 26.88 -18.30
N TRP A 1027 -0.55 27.98 -18.62
CA TRP A 1027 -0.03 29.34 -18.43
C TRP A 1027 0.33 29.61 -16.97
N LYS A 1028 -0.54 29.21 -16.03
CA LYS A 1028 -0.27 29.37 -14.59
C LYS A 1028 0.98 28.61 -14.18
N ARG A 1029 1.16 27.38 -14.65
CA ARG A 1029 2.33 26.55 -14.36
C ARG A 1029 3.61 27.13 -14.98
N GLN A 1030 3.55 27.67 -16.19
CA GLN A 1030 4.68 28.37 -16.82
C GLN A 1030 5.07 29.63 -16.05
N LYS A 1031 4.08 30.44 -15.62
CA LYS A 1031 4.35 31.62 -14.80
C LYS A 1031 4.99 31.26 -13.46
N GLU A 1032 4.43 30.28 -12.74
CA GLU A 1032 5.00 29.79 -11.47
C GLU A 1032 6.41 29.19 -11.68
N PHE A 1033 6.70 28.61 -12.84
CA PHE A 1033 8.04 28.10 -13.18
C PHE A 1033 9.05 29.24 -13.36
N VAL A 1034 8.73 30.26 -14.16
CA VAL A 1034 9.61 31.43 -14.37
C VAL A 1034 9.86 32.17 -13.06
N GLU A 1035 8.82 32.36 -12.23
CA GLU A 1035 8.96 32.99 -10.91
C GLU A 1035 9.89 32.21 -9.97
N ARG A 1036 9.82 30.87 -9.97
CA ARG A 1036 10.78 30.04 -9.23
C ARG A 1036 12.20 30.15 -9.77
N TYR A 1037 12.38 30.21 -11.09
CA TYR A 1037 13.68 30.35 -11.74
C TYR A 1037 14.36 31.69 -11.40
N ILE A 1038 13.59 32.77 -11.42
CA ILE A 1038 14.06 34.10 -10.99
C ILE A 1038 14.45 34.09 -9.51
N LYS A 1039 13.60 33.48 -8.66
CA LYS A 1039 13.89 33.37 -7.22
C LYS A 1039 15.18 32.58 -6.96
N PHE A 1040 15.34 31.43 -7.61
CA PHE A 1040 16.58 30.63 -7.54
C PHE A 1040 17.80 31.46 -7.94
N ALA A 1041 17.77 32.12 -9.10
CA ALA A 1041 18.90 32.90 -9.58
C ALA A 1041 19.28 34.03 -8.59
N ARG A 1042 18.28 34.73 -8.03
CA ARG A 1042 18.50 35.76 -7.01
C ARG A 1042 19.12 35.19 -5.73
N ASP A 1043 18.56 34.10 -5.22
CA ASP A 1043 19.01 33.46 -3.98
C ASP A 1043 20.44 32.92 -4.14
N THR A 1044 20.80 32.36 -5.30
CA THR A 1044 22.15 31.86 -5.59
C THR A 1044 23.15 32.99 -5.83
N ALA A 1045 22.75 34.07 -6.51
CA ALA A 1045 23.63 35.20 -6.75
C ALA A 1045 23.95 35.97 -5.46
N TRP A 1046 22.95 36.20 -4.60
CA TRP A 1046 23.07 37.14 -3.48
C TRP A 1046 22.86 36.52 -2.08
N GLY A 1047 22.60 35.22 -1.98
CA GLY A 1047 22.32 34.51 -0.73
C GLY A 1047 20.88 34.71 -0.26
N GLY A 1048 20.21 33.66 0.23
CA GLY A 1048 18.78 33.59 0.55
C GLY A 1048 18.27 34.45 1.73
N GLY A 1049 18.77 35.68 1.89
CA GLY A 1049 18.25 36.73 2.77
C GLY A 1049 18.63 38.08 2.17
N LEU A 1050 17.68 39.02 2.06
CA LEU A 1050 17.75 40.35 1.41
C LEU A 1050 19.03 41.15 1.71
N ASN A 1051 20.14 40.80 1.06
CA ASN A 1051 21.39 41.59 1.00
C ASN A 1051 21.68 42.01 -0.46
N ILE A 1052 20.62 42.37 -1.19
CA ILE A 1052 20.73 43.08 -2.46
C ILE A 1052 20.89 44.57 -2.13
N PRO A 1053 22.03 45.22 -2.46
CA PRO A 1053 22.22 46.64 -2.17
C PRO A 1053 21.15 47.48 -2.88
N GLY A 1054 20.19 48.03 -2.14
CA GLY A 1054 19.21 49.02 -2.64
C GLY A 1054 17.74 48.61 -2.68
N VAL A 1055 17.35 47.42 -2.20
CA VAL A 1055 15.93 46.98 -2.22
C VAL A 1055 15.19 47.16 -0.88
N ASP A 1056 15.89 47.48 0.23
CA ASP A 1056 15.26 47.79 1.52
C ASP A 1056 15.39 49.28 1.88
N ALA A 1057 14.44 50.10 1.40
CA ALA A 1057 14.12 51.39 2.02
C ALA A 1057 12.60 51.49 2.19
N ALA A 1058 12.10 51.02 3.35
CA ALA A 1058 10.76 51.36 3.80
C ALA A 1058 10.69 52.85 4.17
N PRO A 1059 9.54 53.53 3.96
CA PRO A 1059 9.39 54.95 4.33
C PRO A 1059 9.57 55.12 5.84
N ALA A 1060 10.37 56.10 6.24
CA ALA A 1060 10.63 56.42 7.64
C ALA A 1060 9.33 56.72 8.44
N PRO A 1061 9.24 56.33 9.73
CA PRO A 1061 8.03 56.55 10.54
C PRO A 1061 7.80 58.03 10.84
N ALA A 1062 6.53 58.44 10.82
CA ALA A 1062 6.08 59.75 11.28
C ALA A 1062 6.32 59.92 12.80
N PRO A 1063 6.86 61.06 13.27
CA PRO A 1063 6.97 61.34 14.70
C PRO A 1063 5.61 61.55 15.37
N ALA A 1064 5.47 61.05 16.60
CA ALA A 1064 4.30 61.26 17.45
C ALA A 1064 4.15 62.73 17.87
N ALA A 1065 2.90 63.17 17.99
CA ALA A 1065 2.49 64.57 18.20
C ALA A 1065 2.56 65.05 19.66
N SER A 1066 2.79 66.36 19.83
CA SER A 1066 2.39 67.23 20.96
C SER A 1066 2.64 68.71 20.58
N PRO A 1067 1.95 69.72 21.15
CA PRO A 1067 0.73 70.31 20.57
C PRO A 1067 0.89 71.77 20.07
N VAL A 1068 -0.08 72.14 19.21
CA VAL A 1068 -0.62 73.45 18.76
C VAL A 1068 -0.20 74.68 19.62
N PRO A 1069 0.12 75.84 19.00
CA PRO A 1069 -0.94 76.83 18.76
C PRO A 1069 -0.81 77.71 17.49
N ALA A 1070 -2.00 78.15 17.00
CA ALA A 1070 -2.30 79.46 16.39
C ALA A 1070 -1.57 79.85 15.08
N SER A 1071 -2.14 80.57 14.11
CA SER A 1071 -3.42 81.21 13.87
C SER A 1071 -3.39 81.76 12.42
N ASP A 1072 -4.52 82.32 11.98
CA ASP A 1072 -4.65 83.36 10.94
C ASP A 1072 -4.86 82.92 9.48
N GLU A 1073 -6.16 82.93 9.11
CA GLU A 1073 -6.79 83.85 8.13
C GLU A 1073 -5.82 84.58 7.17
N GLU A 1074 -6.03 84.66 5.86
CA GLU A 1074 -7.16 85.31 5.20
C GLU A 1074 -7.31 84.86 3.73
N GLU A 1075 -8.56 84.85 3.26
CA GLU A 1075 -8.94 84.80 1.84
C GLU A 1075 -8.69 86.14 1.14
N ALA A 1076 -8.30 86.10 -0.15
CA ALA A 1076 -8.81 87.05 -1.15
C ALA A 1076 -8.79 86.46 -2.58
N PRO A 1077 -9.73 86.85 -3.47
CA PRO A 1077 -10.23 86.04 -4.61
C PRO A 1077 -10.07 86.79 -5.97
N PRO A 1078 -10.96 86.67 -6.97
CA PRO A 1078 -10.91 85.79 -8.14
C PRO A 1078 -10.87 86.52 -9.52
N LEU A 1079 -11.09 85.77 -10.62
CA LEU A 1079 -11.85 86.09 -11.86
C LEU A 1079 -11.06 85.73 -13.15
N PRO A 1080 -11.71 85.55 -14.32
CA PRO A 1080 -12.90 84.76 -14.63
C PRO A 1080 -12.66 83.84 -15.86
N GLN A 1081 -13.18 82.61 -15.86
CA GLN A 1081 -13.15 81.77 -17.07
C GLN A 1081 -14.13 82.26 -18.14
N ASN A 1082 -13.63 82.40 -19.36
CA ASN A 1082 -14.40 82.90 -20.50
C ASN A 1082 -15.44 81.87 -20.98
N ARG A 1083 -16.71 82.27 -20.97
CA ARG A 1083 -17.92 81.52 -21.38
C ARG A 1083 -17.92 81.02 -22.85
N ARG A 1084 -16.89 81.33 -23.64
CA ARG A 1084 -16.79 80.99 -25.07
C ARG A 1084 -16.03 79.69 -25.32
N GLU A 1085 -15.09 79.31 -24.46
CA GLU A 1085 -14.32 78.06 -24.58
C GLU A 1085 -15.08 76.85 -24.05
N ARG A 1086 -15.82 77.04 -22.95
CA ARG A 1086 -16.72 76.01 -22.41
C ARG A 1086 -17.91 75.69 -23.33
N ARG A 1087 -18.35 76.66 -24.15
CA ARG A 1087 -19.40 76.48 -25.17
C ARG A 1087 -18.91 75.89 -26.50
N MET A 1088 -17.61 75.97 -26.81
CA MET A 1088 -17.01 75.24 -27.95
C MET A 1088 -16.79 73.77 -27.63
N GLN A 1089 -16.38 73.44 -26.39
CA GLN A 1089 -16.25 72.05 -25.93
C GLN A 1089 -17.60 71.32 -25.81
N GLU A 1090 -18.70 72.03 -25.52
CA GLU A 1090 -20.06 71.44 -25.52
C GLU A 1090 -20.74 71.40 -26.91
N LYS A 1091 -20.36 72.26 -27.86
CA LYS A 1091 -20.92 72.26 -29.23
C LYS A 1091 -20.26 71.28 -30.19
N ALA A 1092 -19.05 70.80 -29.89
CA ALA A 1092 -18.40 69.75 -30.66
C ALA A 1092 -18.93 68.33 -30.35
N ALA A 1093 -19.72 68.15 -29.27
CA ALA A 1093 -20.18 66.85 -28.81
C ALA A 1093 -21.66 66.52 -29.12
N LYS A 1094 -22.42 67.38 -29.81
CA LYS A 1094 -23.89 67.23 -30.01
C LYS A 1094 -24.46 67.74 -31.35
N ARG A 1095 -23.93 67.27 -32.48
CA ARG A 1095 -24.52 67.24 -33.85
C ARG A 1095 -23.62 66.29 -34.65
N ASP A 1096 -23.98 65.14 -35.20
CA ASP A 1096 -25.26 64.58 -35.62
C ASP A 1096 -25.24 63.06 -35.38
N GLY A 1097 -26.37 62.51 -34.95
CA GLY A 1097 -26.65 61.08 -35.02
C GLY A 1097 -27.63 60.79 -36.15
N ALA A 1098 -27.35 59.78 -36.97
CA ALA A 1098 -28.30 58.71 -37.33
C ALA A 1098 -27.74 57.79 -38.44
N ARG A 1099 -27.90 56.49 -38.18
CA ARG A 1099 -27.80 55.30 -39.06
C ARG A 1099 -26.43 54.65 -39.33
N PRO A 1100 -26.39 53.30 -39.38
CA PRO A 1100 -25.21 52.53 -39.04
C PRO A 1100 -24.72 51.68 -40.22
N ALA A 1101 -23.55 51.99 -40.80
CA ALA A 1101 -22.77 51.05 -41.61
C ALA A 1101 -21.39 51.61 -42.02
N LYS A 1102 -20.41 50.70 -41.98
CA LYS A 1102 -19.20 50.53 -42.82
C LYS A 1102 -18.01 51.51 -42.75
N LYS A 1103 -16.91 50.90 -42.26
CA LYS A 1103 -15.52 50.82 -42.79
C LYS A 1103 -14.62 52.08 -42.88
N THR A 1104 -13.36 51.78 -42.52
CA THR A 1104 -12.06 52.31 -43.01
C THR A 1104 -11.48 53.59 -42.44
N ARG A 1105 -10.35 53.41 -41.74
CA ARG A 1105 -9.15 54.26 -41.67
C ARG A 1105 -8.04 53.34 -41.14
N ARG A 1106 -6.76 53.47 -41.48
CA ARG A 1106 -6.02 54.07 -42.59
C ARG A 1106 -4.61 53.52 -42.36
N ALA A 1107 -4.01 52.88 -43.34
CA ALA A 1107 -2.63 52.44 -43.28
C ALA A 1107 -1.67 53.62 -43.49
N ALA A 1108 -0.55 53.58 -42.79
CA ALA A 1108 0.74 54.26 -42.98
C ALA A 1108 1.53 53.97 -41.69
N GLN A 1109 2.79 53.59 -41.64
CA GLN A 1109 3.83 53.40 -42.64
C GLN A 1109 4.92 52.67 -41.86
N VAL A 1110 5.40 51.54 -42.39
CA VAL A 1110 6.61 50.89 -41.88
C VAL A 1110 7.79 51.77 -42.26
N SER A 1111 8.56 52.21 -41.25
CA SER A 1111 9.94 52.64 -41.44
C SER A 1111 10.83 51.60 -40.77
N SER A 1112 11.50 50.80 -41.60
CA SER A 1112 12.76 50.16 -41.25
C SER A 1112 13.78 51.25 -40.93
N GLY A 1113 14.44 51.14 -39.79
CA GLY A 1113 15.47 52.07 -39.39
C GLY A 1113 16.18 51.51 -38.18
N THR A 1114 17.28 50.83 -38.45
CA THR A 1114 18.40 50.55 -37.56
C THR A 1114 18.56 51.68 -36.56
N ALA A 1115 18.24 51.41 -35.30
CA ALA A 1115 18.60 52.27 -34.18
C ALA A 1115 18.93 51.36 -33.02
N THR A 1116 20.23 51.10 -32.87
CA THR A 1116 20.88 50.82 -31.60
C THR A 1116 20.16 51.59 -30.49
N PRO A 1117 19.62 50.95 -29.45
CA PRO A 1117 19.43 51.67 -28.22
C PRO A 1117 20.82 51.88 -27.63
N THR A 1118 21.38 53.05 -27.90
CA THR A 1118 22.44 53.66 -27.07
C THR A 1118 22.04 53.46 -25.60
N PRO A 1119 22.95 53.02 -24.71
CA PRO A 1119 22.60 52.61 -23.36
C PRO A 1119 21.94 53.78 -22.64
N ALA A 1120 20.65 53.63 -22.31
CA ALA A 1120 20.09 54.41 -21.23
C ALA A 1120 20.87 53.98 -19.99
N ALA A 1121 21.62 54.90 -19.40
CA ALA A 1121 22.40 54.69 -18.19
C ALA A 1121 21.47 54.23 -17.04
N GLY A 1122 21.27 52.92 -16.96
CA GLY A 1122 20.78 52.20 -15.79
C GLY A 1122 21.95 51.91 -14.84
N PRO A 1123 21.70 51.68 -13.54
CA PRO A 1123 22.72 51.81 -12.51
C PRO A 1123 23.87 50.83 -12.74
N THR A 1124 25.10 51.34 -12.72
CA THR A 1124 26.33 50.55 -12.66
C THR A 1124 26.44 49.90 -11.29
N GLY A 1125 25.76 48.77 -11.10
CA GLY A 1125 25.91 47.92 -9.93
C GLY A 1125 26.45 46.55 -10.30
N ALA A 1126 26.97 45.83 -9.30
CA ALA A 1126 27.62 44.53 -9.49
C ALA A 1126 26.62 43.51 -10.08
N ARG A 1127 27.04 42.78 -11.12
CA ARG A 1127 26.29 41.68 -11.73
C ARG A 1127 26.95 40.34 -11.38
N LYS A 1128 26.15 39.29 -11.18
CA LYS A 1128 26.64 37.93 -10.92
C LYS A 1128 26.01 36.94 -11.90
N ARG A 1129 26.84 36.06 -12.45
CA ARG A 1129 26.42 34.96 -13.33
C ARG A 1129 26.21 33.72 -12.48
N VAL A 1130 25.08 33.05 -12.68
CA VAL A 1130 24.65 31.83 -11.98
C VAL A 1130 24.29 30.80 -13.04
N VAL A 1131 24.79 29.58 -12.89
CA VAL A 1131 24.41 28.47 -13.77
C VAL A 1131 23.21 27.75 -13.17
N ALA A 1132 22.12 27.65 -13.92
CA ALA A 1132 20.94 26.89 -13.51
C ALA A 1132 21.14 25.39 -13.72
N GLU A 1133 20.35 24.55 -13.03
CA GLU A 1133 20.44 23.07 -13.09
C GLU A 1133 20.35 22.48 -14.51
N ASN A 1134 19.76 23.20 -15.46
CA ASN A 1134 19.68 22.81 -16.87
C ASN A 1134 20.84 23.34 -17.74
N GLY A 1135 21.92 23.84 -17.13
CA GLY A 1135 23.13 24.31 -17.80
C GLY A 1135 23.03 25.72 -18.40
N LYS A 1136 21.87 26.39 -18.33
CA LYS A 1136 21.72 27.77 -18.84
C LYS A 1136 22.31 28.79 -17.88
N ILE A 1137 22.95 29.82 -18.42
CA ILE A 1137 23.56 30.90 -17.64
C ILE A 1137 22.53 32.00 -17.39
N LEU A 1138 22.37 32.38 -16.13
CA LEU A 1138 21.51 33.47 -15.67
C LEU A 1138 22.37 34.59 -15.12
N VAL A 1139 22.17 35.82 -15.58
CA VAL A 1139 22.87 37.01 -15.09
C VAL A 1139 21.90 37.77 -14.18
N VAL A 1140 22.29 37.99 -12.93
CA VAL A 1140 21.49 38.76 -11.97
C VAL A 1140 22.17 40.07 -11.70
N ASP A 1141 21.45 41.17 -11.92
CA ASP A 1141 21.96 42.51 -11.61
C ASP A 1141 21.70 42.94 -10.16
N SER A 1142 22.25 44.08 -9.78
CA SER A 1142 22.13 44.64 -8.43
C SER A 1142 20.73 45.18 -8.10
N LEU A 1143 19.83 45.33 -9.07
CA LEU A 1143 18.43 45.69 -8.86
C LEU A 1143 17.55 44.44 -8.67
N GLY A 1144 18.12 43.26 -8.91
CA GLY A 1144 17.45 41.98 -8.81
C GLY A 1144 16.83 41.52 -10.13
N ASP A 1145 17.06 42.19 -11.25
CA ASP A 1145 16.57 41.70 -12.54
C ASP A 1145 17.44 40.52 -13.01
N VAL A 1146 16.79 39.52 -13.59
CA VAL A 1146 17.41 38.25 -13.99
C VAL A 1146 17.34 38.11 -15.50
N TYR A 1147 18.48 37.98 -16.14
CA TYR A 1147 18.64 37.83 -17.57
C TYR A 1147 19.07 36.40 -17.89
N LEU A 1148 18.52 35.81 -18.94
CA LEU A 1148 18.96 34.54 -19.50
C LEU A 1148 19.95 34.81 -20.63
N GLU A 1149 21.14 34.25 -20.51
CA GLU A 1149 22.16 34.36 -21.53
C GLU A 1149 21.96 33.22 -22.56
N GLY A 1150 21.79 33.60 -23.83
CA GLY A 1150 21.60 32.68 -24.94
C GLY A 1150 22.48 33.06 -26.12
N GLU A 1151 23.17 32.09 -26.68
CA GLU A 1151 24.02 32.23 -27.86
C GLU A 1151 23.15 31.99 -29.11
N ASP A 1152 23.28 32.85 -30.12
CA ASP A 1152 22.63 32.65 -31.42
C ASP A 1152 23.41 31.68 -32.31
N GLU A 1153 22.86 31.30 -33.47
CA GLU A 1153 23.48 30.34 -34.41
C GLU A 1153 24.83 30.81 -34.99
N GLU A 1154 25.21 32.08 -34.74
CA GLU A 1154 26.43 32.72 -35.21
C GLU A 1154 27.49 32.85 -34.10
N GLY A 1155 27.19 32.40 -32.87
CA GLY A 1155 28.11 32.43 -31.72
C GLY A 1155 28.12 33.74 -30.94
N GLU A 1156 27.17 34.65 -31.21
CA GLU A 1156 27.02 35.92 -30.51
C GLU A 1156 26.07 35.75 -29.32
N VAL A 1157 26.47 36.29 -28.17
CA VAL A 1157 25.79 36.04 -26.89
C VAL A 1157 24.83 37.18 -26.55
N HIS A 1158 23.54 36.86 -26.42
CA HIS A 1158 22.47 37.82 -26.09
C HIS A 1158 21.87 37.55 -24.71
N GLU A 1159 21.59 38.63 -23.97
CA GLU A 1159 20.91 38.59 -22.66
C GLU A 1159 19.41 38.89 -22.80
N PHE A 1160 18.55 37.96 -22.37
CA PHE A 1160 17.09 38.09 -22.42
C PHE A 1160 16.51 38.27 -21.01
N LEU A 1161 15.86 39.40 -20.73
CA LEU A 1161 15.22 39.64 -19.43
C LEU A 1161 14.08 38.63 -19.18
N LEU A 1162 14.13 37.93 -18.05
CA LEU A 1162 13.06 37.02 -17.63
C LEU A 1162 11.98 37.81 -16.84
N ASP A 1163 10.96 38.32 -17.53
CA ASP A 1163 9.79 38.96 -16.88
C ASP A 1163 8.56 38.02 -16.89
N PRO A 1164 8.06 37.57 -15.71
CA PRO A 1164 6.84 36.77 -15.61
C PRO A 1164 5.58 37.45 -16.19
N ASN A 1165 5.60 38.77 -16.40
CA ASN A 1165 4.47 39.53 -16.93
C ASN A 1165 4.41 39.55 -18.47
N GLU A 1166 5.47 39.13 -19.17
CA GLU A 1166 5.44 38.99 -20.64
C GLU A 1166 4.63 37.77 -21.10
N LEU A 1167 4.39 36.80 -20.22
CA LEU A 1167 3.55 35.63 -20.52
C LEU A 1167 2.08 36.02 -20.69
N ALA A 1168 1.63 36.13 -21.94
CA ALA A 1168 0.26 36.48 -22.28
C ALA A 1168 -0.76 35.45 -21.73
N LYS A 1169 -1.72 35.93 -20.94
CA LYS A 1169 -2.79 35.11 -20.36
C LYS A 1169 -3.71 34.58 -21.47
N PRO A 1170 -4.00 33.26 -21.51
CA PRO A 1170 -4.85 32.69 -22.54
C PRO A 1170 -6.29 33.22 -22.44
N THR A 1171 -6.91 33.41 -23.60
CA THR A 1171 -8.29 33.87 -23.75
C THR A 1171 -9.15 32.78 -24.38
N ILE A 1172 -10.49 32.94 -24.34
CA ILE A 1172 -11.41 31.98 -24.96
C ILE A 1172 -11.17 31.85 -26.48
N LYS A 1173 -10.57 32.87 -27.12
CA LYS A 1173 -10.22 32.83 -28.55
C LYS A 1173 -9.07 31.87 -28.87
N ASP A 1174 -8.31 31.46 -27.85
CA ASP A 1174 -7.20 30.51 -28.00
C ASP A 1174 -7.67 29.05 -27.96
N THR A 1175 -8.95 28.83 -27.63
CA THR A 1175 -9.55 27.49 -27.57
C THR A 1175 -9.79 26.91 -28.96
N ALA A 1176 -9.90 25.59 -29.01
CA ALA A 1176 -10.14 24.83 -30.23
C ALA A 1176 -11.48 25.21 -30.87
N VAL A 1177 -12.48 25.63 -30.07
CA VAL A 1177 -13.77 26.12 -30.57
C VAL A 1177 -13.64 27.33 -31.50
N PHE A 1178 -12.63 28.18 -31.30
CA PHE A 1178 -12.38 29.34 -32.16
C PHE A 1178 -11.28 29.08 -33.18
N ARG A 1179 -10.18 28.43 -32.79
CA ARG A 1179 -9.04 28.19 -33.69
C ARG A 1179 -9.31 27.10 -34.72
N ALA A 1180 -10.00 26.01 -34.37
CA ALA A 1180 -10.22 24.89 -35.29
C ALA A 1180 -11.12 25.27 -36.47
N PRO A 1181 -12.25 26.01 -36.30
CA PRO A 1181 -13.03 26.46 -37.45
C PRO A 1181 -12.29 27.46 -38.34
N ILE A 1182 -11.46 28.35 -37.77
CA ILE A 1182 -10.63 29.30 -38.54
C ILE A 1182 -9.56 28.55 -39.33
N PHE A 1183 -8.90 27.58 -38.72
CA PHE A 1183 -7.92 26.71 -39.36
C PHE A 1183 -8.57 25.90 -40.49
N LEU A 1184 -9.69 25.21 -40.23
CA LEU A 1184 -10.45 24.47 -41.24
C LEU A 1184 -10.93 25.38 -42.37
N PHE A 1185 -11.40 26.59 -42.07
CA PHE A 1185 -11.77 27.57 -43.08
C PHE A 1185 -10.56 27.98 -43.94
N ASN A 1186 -9.41 28.28 -43.34
CA ASN A 1186 -8.18 28.65 -44.05
C ASN A 1186 -7.65 27.53 -44.94
N VAL A 1187 -7.76 26.27 -44.49
CA VAL A 1187 -7.29 25.08 -45.22
C VAL A 1187 -8.24 24.67 -46.35
N THR A 1188 -9.55 24.90 -46.21
CA THR A 1188 -10.57 24.44 -47.19
C THR A 1188 -11.01 25.54 -48.16
N ALA A 1189 -11.71 26.56 -47.68
CA ALA A 1189 -12.35 27.59 -48.51
C ALA A 1189 -11.50 28.88 -48.62
N GLY A 1190 -10.64 29.15 -47.63
CA GLY A 1190 -9.75 30.31 -47.58
C GLY A 1190 -8.70 30.34 -48.68
N ARG A 1191 -8.32 29.17 -49.21
CA ARG A 1191 -7.48 29.04 -50.42
C ARG A 1191 -8.14 29.55 -51.71
N PHE A 1192 -9.48 29.61 -51.77
CA PHE A 1192 -10.22 29.96 -52.99
C PHE A 1192 -10.95 31.31 -52.93
N LEU A 1193 -11.05 31.96 -51.76
CA LEU A 1193 -11.89 33.15 -51.55
C LEU A 1193 -11.14 34.47 -51.28
N SER A 1194 -9.81 34.47 -51.23
CA SER A 1194 -9.04 35.71 -51.07
C SER A 1194 -8.24 36.04 -52.32
N LYS A 1195 -8.85 36.85 -53.21
CA LYS A 1195 -8.12 37.77 -54.09
C LYS A 1195 -7.29 38.72 -53.19
N LYS A 1196 -5.96 38.58 -53.25
CA LYS A 1196 -5.03 39.65 -52.86
C LYS A 1196 -5.17 40.83 -53.85
N PRO A 1197 -4.90 42.05 -53.36
CA PRO A 1197 -3.71 42.77 -53.81
C PRO A 1197 -2.80 43.12 -52.60
N THR A 1198 -1.52 42.70 -52.51
CA THR A 1198 -0.30 43.30 -53.11
C THR A 1198 -0.27 44.83 -52.95
N ASP A 1199 0.67 45.48 -52.24
CA ASP A 1199 2.13 45.26 -52.06
C ASP A 1199 2.54 45.41 -50.56
N LEU A 1200 3.59 44.76 -50.03
CA LEU A 1200 5.01 45.00 -50.33
C LEU A 1200 5.86 43.71 -50.24
N GLU A 1201 6.93 43.75 -51.01
CA GLU A 1201 7.95 42.75 -51.31
C GLU A 1201 8.64 42.13 -50.09
N ILE A 1202 8.88 40.82 -50.18
CA ILE A 1202 10.15 40.20 -49.82
C ILE A 1202 10.55 39.37 -51.03
N GLU A 1203 11.64 39.78 -51.68
CA GLU A 1203 12.36 38.99 -52.66
C GLU A 1203 12.88 37.70 -52.03
N ILE A 1204 12.70 36.63 -52.78
CA ILE A 1204 13.31 35.32 -52.59
C ILE A 1204 14.54 35.29 -53.52
N PRO A 1205 15.69 34.77 -53.09
CA PRO A 1205 16.57 34.05 -53.99
C PRO A 1205 16.39 32.55 -53.68
N ALA A 1206 15.66 31.82 -54.54
CA ALA A 1206 16.23 31.06 -55.65
C ALA A 1206 17.04 29.86 -55.13
N GLU A 1207 16.37 28.71 -55.04
CA GLU A 1207 17.01 27.41 -55.17
C GLU A 1207 17.17 27.11 -56.67
N ASP A 1208 18.41 26.88 -57.10
CA ASP A 1208 18.77 26.08 -58.27
C ASP A 1208 20.01 25.24 -57.89
N ASP A 1209 19.88 23.93 -58.08
CA ASP A 1209 20.88 22.85 -58.24
C ASP A 1209 22.36 23.15 -57.91
N ASP A 1210 22.89 22.52 -56.85
CA ASP A 1210 23.70 21.28 -56.96
C ASP A 1210 24.29 20.91 -55.58
N SER A 1211 24.38 19.60 -55.32
CA SER A 1211 25.07 18.90 -54.21
C SER A 1211 24.39 18.79 -52.82
N ASP A 1212 24.31 17.52 -52.39
CA ASP A 1212 24.26 17.00 -51.03
C ASP A 1212 22.94 17.03 -50.25
N VAL A 1213 22.25 15.89 -50.39
CA VAL A 1213 21.19 15.33 -49.54
C VAL A 1213 21.52 15.43 -48.04
N PRO A 1214 20.71 16.14 -47.22
CA PRO A 1214 20.70 15.96 -45.78
C PRO A 1214 19.60 14.95 -45.40
N GLN A 1215 20.03 13.75 -45.02
CA GLN A 1215 19.19 12.77 -44.32
C GLN A 1215 18.82 13.27 -42.91
N PRO A 1216 17.65 12.87 -42.38
CA PRO A 1216 17.17 13.21 -41.04
C PRO A 1216 18.09 12.66 -39.94
N THR A 1217 18.37 13.50 -38.95
CA THR A 1217 19.13 13.13 -37.75
C THR A 1217 18.30 12.34 -36.73
N PRO A 1218 18.94 11.39 -36.01
CA PRO A 1218 18.28 10.18 -35.54
C PRO A 1218 18.09 10.14 -34.02
N SER A 1219 17.07 9.38 -33.62
CA SER A 1219 16.93 8.75 -32.31
C SER A 1219 18.11 7.81 -32.03
N THR A 1220 18.69 7.89 -30.85
CA THR A 1220 19.69 6.94 -30.35
C THR A 1220 19.08 5.57 -30.07
N ASP A 1221 19.29 4.64 -31.00
CA ASP A 1221 19.50 3.23 -30.70
C ASP A 1221 20.52 2.71 -31.70
N SER A 1222 21.70 2.29 -31.23
CA SER A 1222 22.63 1.43 -31.97
C SER A 1222 23.72 0.92 -31.05
N ALA A 1223 23.60 -0.37 -30.70
CA ALA A 1223 24.73 -1.27 -30.71
C ALA A 1223 24.35 -2.43 -31.64
N GLY A 1224 25.05 -2.55 -32.77
CA GLY A 1224 24.88 -3.67 -33.68
C GLY A 1224 25.38 -3.36 -35.09
N GLU A 1225 26.67 -3.59 -35.33
CA GLU A 1225 27.18 -3.93 -36.67
C GLU A 1225 27.52 -5.42 -36.65
N ASP A 1226 26.91 -6.20 -37.55
CA ASP A 1226 27.61 -6.85 -38.66
C ASP A 1226 26.64 -7.71 -39.50
N PHE A 1227 26.54 -7.34 -40.79
CA PHE A 1227 26.54 -8.16 -42.02
C PHE A 1227 26.28 -9.70 -41.89
N GLU A 1228 25.52 -10.40 -42.74
CA GLU A 1228 25.23 -10.21 -44.17
C GLU A 1228 24.08 -11.14 -44.63
N LEU A 1229 23.44 -10.75 -45.74
CA LEU A 1229 22.34 -11.40 -46.47
C LEU A 1229 22.56 -12.86 -46.89
N LEU A 1230 21.46 -13.63 -46.90
CA LEU A 1230 21.15 -14.54 -48.02
C LEU A 1230 19.63 -14.77 -48.15
N ASP A 1231 19.09 -14.30 -49.27
CA ASP A 1231 17.74 -14.54 -49.79
C ASP A 1231 17.41 -16.03 -49.96
N LYS A 1232 16.14 -16.41 -49.68
CA LYS A 1232 15.32 -17.20 -50.63
C LYS A 1232 13.84 -17.37 -50.22
N SER A 1233 13.00 -16.79 -51.09
CA SER A 1233 11.72 -17.28 -51.62
C SER A 1233 10.64 -17.79 -50.66
N THR A 1234 9.53 -17.05 -50.65
CA THR A 1234 8.20 -17.66 -50.59
C THR A 1234 7.74 -17.95 -52.01
N ASP A 1235 7.41 -19.21 -52.32
CA ASP A 1235 6.48 -19.50 -53.41
C ASP A 1235 5.86 -20.91 -53.32
N SER A 1236 4.55 -20.93 -53.62
CA SER A 1236 3.75 -22.05 -54.16
C SER A 1236 3.18 -23.18 -53.25
N LEU A 1237 1.88 -23.05 -52.96
CA LEU A 1237 0.78 -23.83 -53.58
C LEU A 1237 0.85 -25.37 -53.71
N THR A 1238 -0.02 -26.03 -52.93
CA THR A 1238 -1.03 -27.05 -53.33
C THR A 1238 -0.69 -28.49 -53.77
N LYS A 1239 -1.53 -29.41 -53.22
CA LYS A 1239 -1.99 -30.74 -53.69
C LYS A 1239 -1.00 -31.92 -53.54
N ALA A 1240 -1.40 -33.16 -53.26
CA ALA A 1240 -2.64 -33.81 -52.82
C ALA A 1240 -2.37 -35.33 -52.70
N LYS A 1241 -3.12 -36.04 -51.81
CA LYS A 1241 -3.50 -37.47 -51.87
C LYS A 1241 -2.36 -38.53 -51.80
N ALA A 1242 -2.52 -39.74 -51.27
CA ALA A 1242 -3.59 -40.46 -50.57
C ALA A 1242 -3.02 -41.81 -50.04
N SER A 1243 -3.83 -42.49 -49.21
CA SER A 1243 -3.88 -43.92 -48.82
C SER A 1243 -3.54 -44.16 -47.34
N GLY A 1244 -4.35 -44.84 -46.53
CA GLY A 1244 -5.67 -45.43 -46.72
C GLY A 1244 -6.20 -46.02 -45.39
N ALA A 1245 -7.54 -46.11 -45.32
CA ALA A 1245 -8.49 -46.93 -44.51
C ALA A 1245 -7.97 -47.88 -43.39
N SER A 1246 -8.70 -48.17 -42.30
CA SER A 1246 -10.14 -48.39 -42.20
C SER A 1246 -10.70 -48.38 -40.76
N GLN A 1247 -11.94 -47.86 -40.63
CA GLN A 1247 -13.12 -48.35 -39.88
C GLN A 1247 -13.02 -48.68 -38.36
N GLY A 1248 -13.98 -48.31 -37.50
CA GLY A 1248 -15.38 -47.94 -37.73
C GLY A 1248 -16.06 -47.22 -36.56
N LYS A 1249 -17.26 -46.70 -36.85
CA LYS A 1249 -18.20 -45.98 -35.96
C LYS A 1249 -19.41 -46.85 -35.60
N ALA A 1250 -20.04 -46.50 -34.46
CA ALA A 1250 -21.48 -46.30 -34.18
C ALA A 1250 -21.86 -46.94 -32.82
N ASN A 1251 -22.61 -46.35 -31.88
CA ASN A 1251 -23.99 -45.92 -32.00
C ASN A 1251 -24.49 -45.29 -30.67
N LYS A 1252 -25.54 -44.45 -30.77
CA LYS A 1252 -26.41 -43.99 -29.67
C LYS A 1252 -27.40 -45.09 -29.23
N ARG A 1253 -27.68 -45.25 -27.93
CA ARG A 1253 -29.06 -45.20 -27.33
C ARG A 1253 -29.12 -45.50 -25.82
N LYS A 1254 -29.87 -44.62 -25.13
CA LYS A 1254 -30.78 -44.81 -23.96
C LYS A 1254 -30.72 -46.13 -23.17
N GLY A 1255 -30.63 -45.98 -21.83
CA GLY A 1255 -31.73 -46.40 -20.95
C GLY A 1255 -31.41 -47.23 -19.69
N LYS A 1256 -31.76 -46.63 -18.54
CA LYS A 1256 -32.37 -47.21 -17.31
C LYS A 1256 -31.54 -48.10 -16.36
N LYS A 1257 -31.65 -47.68 -15.08
CA LYS A 1257 -31.48 -48.40 -13.79
C LYS A 1257 -30.02 -48.79 -13.50
N ARG A 1258 -29.44 -48.46 -12.35
CA ARG A 1258 -29.99 -48.31 -11.00
C ARG A 1258 -29.10 -47.38 -10.20
#